data_AF-A0A9Q2KP43-F1
#
_entry.id   AF-A0A9Q2KP43-F1
#
_cell.length_a   1.000
_cell.length_b   1.000
_cell.length_c   1.000
_cell.angle_alpha   90.00
_cell.angle_beta   90.00
_cell.angle_gamma   90.00
#
_symmetry.space_group_name_H-M   'P 1'
#
loop_
_entity.id
_entity.type
_entity.pdbx_description
1 polymer ?
#
loop_
_entity_poly.entity_id
_entity_poly.type
_entity_poly.pdbx_seq_one_letter_code
_entity_poly.pdbx_strand_id
1 'polypeptide(L)'
;MFAFNNAWPQFTFEFNPSQRDAPAGSLLIGLGDGNDTESQKGVALNNKGYRAGHYNSVSELVANADDRQWTIWRNKLSSVQGIQRIVIEDFSLDTCFTLLLFLNHLDAAGSLSLSTHPWLEYVTAWESGIYLDGDDTTRSAACLLSALAHSSLCEQSMDDTAVVRHHILACLRLLSDMIIANPDPTAGIMPMHTQCYASAVASLAYEQQIYQHVIKRSVTCQLLLDLGTGRRQTVVDALFITETLPSGMLKILARCDKERSWTHNGFGLLAIYRPREVGTGNDIVISLNPIQGTRLDALWFALEQREDAAWQGLRPHDTPRFLESYRLAGSDKLIPGAPNQPWYDDQGRMTLIAAPKQLAPGEPGSKLTWQQDVLPAIWENYFTRYLDNAIVPIALPELDCRTKGKCIRVYQHRIPEGGDITIVPLMRMIDTPTFHAWLAAQSDSTRVVRSPADLPPASEYSSQWYSNILVVAHRHGVTFFCREEEDKHLAILTKAASSVADVSHEYENFLANSAQQIEQWLKDLLESQQIHNRKGKIRRLSDWSEMMLETKARALKAMNKGALVGNDALHNQLSDDLSRQWGLSEQRQELMAQIEQLDQLMRQAISQRQEKRQRIYGALFSALALGAAANHIWEPIKEIKTTNLYEWQLMLFKEQPAPAMDKLQAIAADAARYEVYTLAILLIFGFIGFILFWFFDFNGKEE
;
A
#
# COMPACT_ATOMS: atom_id res chain seq x y z
N MET A 1 49.39 -21.52 3.23
CA MET A 1 49.21 -21.93 1.80
C MET A 1 47.98 -22.84 1.57
N PHE A 2 47.53 -23.59 2.58
CA PHE A 2 46.44 -24.60 2.48
C PHE A 2 45.05 -24.05 2.12
N ALA A 3 44.65 -22.90 2.64
CA ALA A 3 43.32 -22.32 2.41
C ALA A 3 43.11 -21.88 0.94
N PHE A 4 44.13 -21.29 0.33
CA PHE A 4 44.11 -20.81 -1.06
C PHE A 4 44.38 -21.93 -2.10
N ASN A 5 44.84 -23.10 -1.65
CA ASN A 5 45.02 -24.30 -2.49
C ASN A 5 43.86 -25.30 -2.36
N ASN A 6 42.76 -24.93 -1.68
CA ASN A 6 41.58 -25.78 -1.44
C ASN A 6 41.85 -27.10 -0.67
N ALA A 7 43.00 -27.23 -0.01
CA ALA A 7 43.39 -28.40 0.77
C ALA A 7 43.10 -28.17 2.25
N TRP A 8 41.81 -28.17 2.61
CA TRP A 8 41.36 -27.91 3.99
C TRP A 8 41.52 -29.15 4.88
N PRO A 9 42.14 -29.02 6.08
CA PRO A 9 42.21 -30.12 7.05
C PRO A 9 40.83 -30.63 7.47
N GLN A 10 40.78 -31.85 8.03
CA GLN A 10 39.55 -32.45 8.58
C GLN A 10 39.20 -31.88 9.96
N PHE A 11 38.91 -30.58 10.02
CA PHE A 11 38.30 -29.94 11.18
C PHE A 11 36.82 -30.31 11.31
N THR A 12 36.35 -30.49 12.54
CA THR A 12 34.92 -30.44 12.86
C THR A 12 34.51 -28.97 12.98
N PHE A 13 33.48 -28.55 12.23
CA PHE A 13 32.90 -27.22 12.36
C PHE A 13 31.57 -27.30 13.10
N GLU A 14 31.36 -26.42 14.07
CA GLU A 14 30.16 -26.35 14.89
C GLU A 14 29.59 -24.92 14.88
N PHE A 15 28.28 -24.81 14.67
CA PHE A 15 27.56 -23.55 14.82
C PHE A 15 26.96 -23.51 16.23
N ASN A 16 27.58 -22.74 17.13
CA ASN A 16 27.11 -22.63 18.51
C ASN A 16 27.37 -21.22 19.07
N PRO A 17 26.48 -20.25 18.81
CA PRO A 17 26.64 -18.86 19.25
C PRO A 17 26.55 -18.69 20.78
N SER A 18 26.11 -19.73 21.50
CA SER A 18 26.01 -19.72 22.96
C SER A 18 27.29 -20.18 23.67
N GLN A 19 28.28 -20.70 22.94
CA GLN A 19 29.52 -21.21 23.51
C GLN A 19 30.30 -20.09 24.23
N ARG A 20 30.78 -20.39 25.43
CA ARG A 20 31.56 -19.47 26.27
C ARG A 20 32.96 -19.98 26.60
N ASP A 21 33.08 -21.27 26.88
CA ASP A 21 34.37 -21.92 27.13
C ASP A 21 34.96 -22.52 25.85
N ALA A 22 36.27 -22.39 25.67
CA ALA A 22 37.05 -23.05 24.63
C ALA A 22 37.74 -24.30 25.22
N PRO A 23 37.27 -25.53 24.92
CA PRO A 23 37.97 -26.77 25.26
C PRO A 23 39.34 -26.89 24.60
N ALA A 24 40.18 -27.80 25.10
CA ALA A 24 41.47 -28.11 24.46
C ALA A 24 41.27 -28.55 22.99
N GLY A 25 42.13 -28.09 22.09
CA GLY A 25 42.05 -28.39 20.66
C GLY A 25 40.91 -27.67 19.92
N SER A 26 40.23 -26.70 20.55
CA SER A 26 39.18 -25.90 19.93
C SER A 26 39.62 -24.46 19.64
N LEU A 27 39.10 -23.92 18.54
CA LEU A 27 39.17 -22.52 18.17
C LEU A 27 37.74 -21.95 18.10
N LEU A 28 37.47 -20.92 18.89
CA LEU A 28 36.20 -20.18 18.88
C LEU A 28 36.43 -18.84 18.14
N ILE A 29 35.52 -18.46 17.25
CA ILE A 29 35.58 -17.19 16.49
C ILE A 29 34.31 -16.38 16.73
N GLY A 30 34.47 -15.12 17.15
CA GLY A 30 33.38 -14.24 17.58
C GLY A 30 32.80 -14.59 18.95
N LEU A 31 33.39 -15.58 19.64
CA LEU A 31 32.81 -16.24 20.82
C LEU A 31 33.82 -16.41 21.95
N GLY A 32 33.29 -16.54 23.16
CA GLY A 32 34.04 -16.90 24.37
C GLY A 32 34.46 -15.71 25.23
N ASP A 33 34.70 -15.97 26.52
CA ASP A 33 34.94 -14.93 27.54
C ASP A 33 36.41 -14.47 27.61
N GLY A 34 37.17 -14.60 26.52
CA GLY A 34 38.59 -14.23 26.41
C GLY A 34 39.55 -15.36 26.80
N ASN A 35 40.87 -15.15 26.60
CA ASN A 35 41.89 -16.21 26.73
C ASN A 35 42.61 -16.28 28.08
N ASP A 36 42.33 -15.36 29.01
CA ASP A 36 43.11 -15.14 30.23
C ASP A 36 42.68 -15.99 31.43
N THR A 37 41.62 -16.79 31.32
CA THR A 37 41.11 -17.63 32.42
C THR A 37 41.65 -19.05 32.33
N GLU A 38 41.95 -19.68 33.49
CA GLU A 38 42.41 -21.07 33.57
C GLU A 38 41.40 -22.10 33.02
N SER A 39 40.12 -21.72 32.89
CA SER A 39 39.07 -22.56 32.29
C SER A 39 39.21 -22.72 30.77
N GLN A 40 39.91 -21.81 30.10
CA GLN A 40 40.02 -21.74 28.63
C GLN A 40 41.25 -22.53 28.16
N LYS A 41 41.04 -23.81 27.82
CA LYS A 41 42.12 -24.71 27.34
C LYS A 41 42.36 -24.61 25.83
N GLY A 42 41.40 -24.07 25.08
CA GLY A 42 41.50 -23.71 23.67
C GLY A 42 41.69 -22.21 23.47
N VAL A 43 41.55 -21.75 22.23
CA VAL A 43 41.64 -20.33 21.87
C VAL A 43 40.26 -19.77 21.57
N ALA A 44 39.94 -18.63 22.21
CA ALA A 44 38.74 -17.85 21.94
C ALA A 44 39.11 -16.51 21.33
N LEU A 45 38.74 -16.28 20.07
CA LEU A 45 38.95 -15.02 19.35
C LEU A 45 37.66 -14.20 19.44
N ASN A 46 37.61 -13.24 20.35
CA ASN A 46 36.43 -12.42 20.58
C ASN A 46 36.83 -10.96 20.85
N ASN A 47 36.26 -10.04 20.06
CA ASN A 47 36.42 -8.59 20.21
C ASN A 47 35.31 -7.95 21.09
N LYS A 48 34.27 -8.70 21.46
CA LYS A 48 33.14 -8.27 22.27
C LYS A 48 33.36 -8.68 23.75
N GLY A 49 33.67 -7.74 24.64
CA GLY A 49 33.72 -8.03 26.10
C GLY A 49 34.64 -7.14 26.95
N TYR A 50 34.66 -7.42 28.26
CA TYR A 50 35.23 -6.68 29.41
C TYR A 50 36.69 -6.17 29.25
N ARG A 51 37.47 -6.69 28.29
CA ARG A 51 38.86 -6.29 28.03
C ARG A 51 39.18 -5.97 26.57
N ALA A 52 38.25 -6.21 25.65
CA ALA A 52 38.54 -6.31 24.21
C ALA A 52 37.90 -5.21 23.34
N GLY A 53 37.24 -4.21 23.92
CA GLY A 53 36.57 -3.12 23.21
C GLY A 53 37.46 -2.13 22.44
N HIS A 54 38.69 -2.53 22.08
CA HIS A 54 39.64 -1.71 21.34
C HIS A 54 39.55 -1.93 19.81
N TYR A 55 38.96 -3.04 19.36
CA TYR A 55 38.93 -3.43 17.95
C TYR A 55 37.51 -3.54 17.42
N ASN A 56 37.30 -3.09 16.18
CA ASN A 56 36.00 -3.08 15.52
C ASN A 56 35.62 -4.46 14.94
N SER A 57 36.60 -5.34 14.71
CA SER A 57 36.40 -6.70 14.19
C SER A 57 37.32 -7.73 14.86
N VAL A 58 37.00 -9.02 14.75
CA VAL A 58 37.87 -10.11 15.22
C VAL A 58 39.11 -10.22 14.33
N SER A 59 38.98 -9.93 13.03
CA SER A 59 40.10 -9.88 12.10
C SER A 59 41.14 -8.83 12.52
N GLU A 60 40.67 -7.64 12.92
CA GLU A 60 41.52 -6.55 13.40
C GLU A 60 42.24 -6.93 14.71
N LEU A 61 41.55 -7.61 15.64
CA LEU A 61 42.15 -8.14 16.86
C LEU A 61 43.30 -9.11 16.54
N VAL A 62 43.10 -10.06 15.62
CA VAL A 62 44.12 -11.05 15.28
C VAL A 62 45.30 -10.42 14.54
N ALA A 63 45.03 -9.48 13.63
CA ALA A 63 46.05 -8.80 12.84
C ALA A 63 46.97 -7.92 13.70
N ASN A 64 46.42 -7.30 14.75
CA ASN A 64 47.14 -6.37 15.63
C ASN A 64 47.56 -6.99 16.97
N ALA A 65 47.39 -8.30 17.15
CA ALA A 65 47.79 -9.00 18.36
C ALA A 65 49.31 -8.91 18.56
N ASP A 66 49.74 -8.56 19.77
CA ASP A 66 51.15 -8.47 20.13
C ASP A 66 51.79 -9.87 20.31
N ASP A 67 53.12 -9.89 20.43
CA ASP A 67 53.89 -11.14 20.60
C ASP A 67 53.46 -11.92 21.86
N ARG A 68 53.01 -11.21 22.90
CA ARG A 68 52.54 -11.82 24.14
C ARG A 68 51.23 -12.58 23.88
N GLN A 69 50.27 -11.95 23.22
CA GLN A 69 48.99 -12.55 22.88
C GLN A 69 49.17 -13.75 21.94
N TRP A 70 50.03 -13.63 20.94
CA TRP A 70 50.39 -14.75 20.05
C TRP A 70 51.07 -15.89 20.80
N THR A 71 51.91 -15.59 21.80
CA THR A 71 52.52 -16.63 22.65
C THR A 71 51.44 -17.38 23.43
N ILE A 72 50.45 -16.69 23.99
CA ILE A 72 49.32 -17.31 24.69
C ILE A 72 48.54 -18.22 23.73
N TRP A 73 48.21 -17.74 22.52
CA TRP A 73 47.48 -18.54 21.54
C TRP A 73 48.26 -19.77 21.08
N ARG A 74 49.55 -19.62 20.78
CA ARG A 74 50.42 -20.74 20.35
C ARG A 74 50.66 -21.77 21.44
N ASN A 75 50.68 -21.36 22.71
CA ASN A 75 50.77 -22.30 23.83
C ASN A 75 49.55 -23.21 23.94
N LYS A 76 48.37 -22.75 23.49
CA LYS A 76 47.13 -23.54 23.49
C LYS A 76 46.92 -24.29 22.17
N LEU A 77 47.27 -23.68 21.05
CA LEU A 77 47.19 -24.22 19.69
C LEU A 77 48.50 -23.99 18.95
N SER A 78 49.44 -24.93 19.08
CA SER A 78 50.81 -24.78 18.58
C SER A 78 50.95 -24.87 17.05
N SER A 79 49.98 -25.49 16.37
CA SER A 79 49.97 -25.59 14.91
C SER A 79 48.55 -25.81 14.39
N VAL A 80 48.37 -25.66 13.08
CA VAL A 80 47.12 -25.95 12.38
C VAL A 80 46.61 -27.38 12.66
N GLN A 81 47.51 -28.36 12.76
CA GLN A 81 47.15 -29.76 13.05
C GLN A 81 46.67 -29.98 14.50
N GLY A 82 46.99 -29.05 15.41
CA GLY A 82 46.50 -29.08 16.79
C GLY A 82 45.03 -28.69 16.91
N ILE A 83 44.44 -28.09 15.87
CA ILE A 83 43.03 -27.71 15.83
C ILE A 83 42.20 -28.93 15.44
N GLN A 84 41.31 -29.36 16.33
CA GLN A 84 40.36 -30.45 16.08
C GLN A 84 38.99 -29.89 15.72
N ARG A 85 38.59 -28.81 16.41
CA ARG A 85 37.25 -28.23 16.33
C ARG A 85 37.31 -26.72 16.13
N ILE A 86 36.46 -26.21 15.26
CA ILE A 86 36.23 -24.78 15.07
C ILE A 86 34.76 -24.48 15.37
N VAL A 87 34.52 -23.57 16.30
CA VAL A 87 33.18 -23.13 16.69
C VAL A 87 32.97 -21.69 16.23
N ILE A 88 31.90 -21.44 15.48
CA ILE A 88 31.61 -20.12 14.89
C ILE A 88 30.30 -19.54 15.44
N GLU A 89 30.26 -18.20 15.58
CA GLU A 89 29.04 -17.43 15.86
C GLU A 89 28.16 -17.35 14.60
N ASP A 90 28.78 -17.12 13.44
CA ASP A 90 28.14 -16.90 12.16
C ASP A 90 29.06 -17.25 10.98
N PHE A 91 28.59 -17.03 9.76
CA PHE A 91 29.35 -17.20 8.52
C PHE A 91 29.77 -15.84 7.93
N SER A 92 29.93 -14.81 8.79
CA SER A 92 30.24 -13.44 8.35
C SER A 92 31.57 -13.35 7.60
N LEU A 93 31.75 -12.25 6.88
CA LEU A 93 33.01 -11.90 6.26
C LEU A 93 34.14 -11.84 7.29
N ASP A 94 33.90 -11.26 8.46
CA ASP A 94 34.87 -11.20 9.55
C ASP A 94 35.24 -12.59 10.07
N THR A 95 34.26 -13.48 10.30
CA THR A 95 34.53 -14.86 10.71
C THR A 95 35.38 -15.62 9.70
N CYS A 96 35.03 -15.52 8.40
CA CYS A 96 35.77 -16.20 7.33
C CYS A 96 37.20 -15.64 7.18
N PHE A 97 37.35 -14.31 7.19
CA PHE A 97 38.65 -13.66 7.04
C PHE A 97 39.55 -13.90 8.25
N THR A 98 38.99 -13.84 9.48
CA THR A 98 39.68 -14.19 10.73
C THR A 98 40.26 -15.60 10.66
N LEU A 99 39.48 -16.57 10.19
CA LEU A 99 39.96 -17.96 10.10
C LEU A 99 41.11 -18.07 9.10
N LEU A 100 41.02 -17.44 7.93
CA LEU A 100 42.12 -17.41 6.95
C LEU A 100 43.39 -16.78 7.56
N LEU A 101 43.24 -15.66 8.26
CA LEU A 101 44.33 -14.91 8.89
C LEU A 101 45.01 -15.72 9.99
N PHE A 102 44.23 -16.31 10.90
CA PHE A 102 44.74 -17.07 12.04
C PHE A 102 45.45 -18.36 11.60
N LEU A 103 44.86 -19.11 10.66
CA LEU A 103 45.49 -20.30 10.11
C LEU A 103 46.78 -19.98 9.34
N ASN A 104 46.84 -18.84 8.65
CA ASN A 104 48.06 -18.39 7.98
C ASN A 104 49.20 -18.11 8.98
N HIS A 105 48.89 -17.49 10.12
CA HIS A 105 49.86 -17.20 11.19
C HIS A 105 50.37 -18.45 11.94
N LEU A 106 49.58 -19.53 11.96
CA LEU A 106 49.99 -20.81 12.54
C LEU A 106 50.75 -21.71 11.55
N ASP A 107 50.70 -21.42 10.25
CA ASP A 107 51.39 -22.17 9.20
C ASP A 107 52.84 -21.64 9.05
N ALA A 108 53.84 -22.47 9.39
CA ALA A 108 55.25 -22.10 9.29
C ALA A 108 55.71 -21.74 7.86
N ALA A 109 54.92 -22.11 6.84
CA ALA A 109 55.13 -21.77 5.43
C ALA A 109 54.24 -20.60 4.94
N GLY A 110 53.54 -19.90 5.84
CA GLY A 110 52.71 -18.74 5.51
C GLY A 110 53.54 -17.59 4.92
N SER A 111 53.36 -17.33 3.62
CA SER A 111 54.09 -16.28 2.88
C SER A 111 53.25 -15.04 2.56
N LEU A 112 51.94 -15.06 2.87
CA LEU A 112 51.01 -13.99 2.52
C LEU A 112 50.78 -13.09 3.74
N SER A 113 51.23 -11.84 3.67
CA SER A 113 51.01 -10.82 4.70
C SER A 113 49.55 -10.32 4.67
N LEU A 114 48.61 -11.17 5.07
CA LEU A 114 47.18 -10.83 5.15
C LEU A 114 46.91 -9.74 6.20
N SER A 115 47.78 -9.60 7.20
CA SER A 115 47.71 -8.56 8.23
C SER A 115 47.95 -7.14 7.71
N THR A 116 48.54 -6.99 6.53
CA THR A 116 48.78 -5.69 5.86
C THR A 116 48.00 -5.56 4.55
N HIS A 117 47.04 -6.46 4.31
CA HIS A 117 46.31 -6.52 3.05
C HIS A 117 45.14 -5.53 3.07
N PRO A 118 44.83 -4.83 1.96
CA PRO A 118 43.65 -3.96 1.83
C PRO A 118 42.31 -4.59 2.27
N TRP A 119 42.23 -5.91 2.26
CA TRP A 119 41.07 -6.65 2.72
C TRP A 119 40.83 -6.55 4.23
N LEU A 120 41.87 -6.37 5.05
CA LEU A 120 41.68 -6.16 6.49
C LEU A 120 40.95 -4.85 6.76
N GLU A 121 41.31 -3.78 6.07
CA GLU A 121 40.63 -2.48 6.17
C GLU A 121 39.18 -2.59 5.69
N TYR A 122 38.95 -3.28 4.56
CA TYR A 122 37.61 -3.53 4.03
C TYR A 122 36.71 -4.31 5.00
N VAL A 123 37.21 -5.42 5.58
CA VAL A 123 36.47 -6.23 6.56
C VAL A 123 36.15 -5.41 7.81
N THR A 124 37.13 -4.64 8.31
CA THR A 124 36.97 -3.83 9.53
C THR A 124 35.98 -2.68 9.31
N ALA A 125 36.01 -2.03 8.14
CA ALA A 125 35.05 -1.03 7.75
C ALA A 125 33.63 -1.63 7.65
N TRP A 126 33.50 -2.82 7.06
CA TRP A 126 32.22 -3.53 6.96
C TRP A 126 31.57 -3.81 8.33
N GLU A 127 32.35 -4.31 9.29
CA GLU A 127 31.85 -4.56 10.67
C GLU A 127 31.46 -3.26 11.39
N SER A 128 32.08 -2.14 11.00
CA SER A 128 31.70 -0.79 11.45
C SER A 128 30.47 -0.24 10.71
N GLY A 129 29.94 -0.97 9.72
CA GLY A 129 28.82 -0.59 8.88
C GLY A 129 29.16 0.44 7.79
N ILE A 130 30.43 0.56 7.43
CA ILE A 130 30.94 1.41 6.35
C ILE A 130 31.14 0.58 5.08
N TYR A 131 30.52 0.99 3.97
CA TYR A 131 30.57 0.28 2.70
C TYR A 131 31.60 0.94 1.76
N LEU A 132 32.84 0.46 1.79
CA LEU A 132 33.94 1.06 1.00
C LEU A 132 33.83 0.80 -0.51
N ASP A 133 33.07 -0.22 -0.91
CA ASP A 133 32.77 -0.60 -2.30
C ASP A 133 31.52 0.09 -2.88
N GLY A 134 30.93 1.03 -2.14
CA GLY A 134 29.79 1.83 -2.57
C GLY A 134 28.44 1.11 -2.41
N ASP A 135 27.43 1.59 -3.14
CA ASP A 135 26.04 1.13 -2.98
C ASP A 135 25.66 -0.07 -3.88
N ASP A 136 26.56 -0.47 -4.80
CA ASP A 136 26.30 -1.59 -5.71
C ASP A 136 26.50 -2.93 -5.00
N THR A 137 25.42 -3.41 -4.38
CA THR A 137 25.39 -4.69 -3.66
C THR A 137 25.79 -5.89 -4.51
N THR A 138 25.65 -5.83 -5.85
CA THR A 138 25.97 -6.97 -6.73
C THR A 138 27.47 -7.17 -6.94
N ARG A 139 28.26 -6.12 -6.72
CA ARG A 139 29.71 -6.14 -6.81
C ARG A 139 30.38 -6.11 -5.43
N SER A 140 29.60 -6.15 -4.36
CA SER A 140 30.13 -6.12 -3.00
C SER A 140 30.53 -7.50 -2.52
N ALA A 141 31.80 -7.65 -2.10
CA ALA A 141 32.32 -8.91 -1.58
C ALA A 141 31.55 -9.37 -0.34
N ALA A 142 31.28 -8.43 0.56
CA ALA A 142 30.55 -8.69 1.79
C ALA A 142 29.09 -9.10 1.51
N CYS A 143 28.43 -8.47 0.52
CA CYS A 143 27.07 -8.82 0.13
C CYS A 143 26.99 -10.20 -0.52
N LEU A 144 27.91 -10.52 -1.45
CA LEU A 144 27.97 -11.82 -2.10
C LEU A 144 28.22 -12.95 -1.09
N LEU A 145 29.18 -12.75 -0.17
CA LEU A 145 29.48 -13.72 0.87
C LEU A 145 28.31 -13.88 1.84
N SER A 146 27.70 -12.78 2.29
CA SER A 146 26.55 -12.79 3.20
C SER A 146 25.34 -13.50 2.58
N ALA A 147 25.07 -13.29 1.28
CA ALA A 147 23.99 -13.98 0.58
C ALA A 147 24.24 -15.49 0.48
N LEU A 148 25.48 -15.90 0.18
CA LEU A 148 25.86 -17.32 0.15
C LEU A 148 25.73 -17.97 1.55
N ALA A 149 26.27 -17.29 2.57
CA ALA A 149 26.15 -17.68 3.96
C ALA A 149 24.69 -17.85 4.39
N HIS A 150 23.84 -16.88 4.07
CA HIS A 150 22.44 -16.89 4.50
C HIS A 150 21.60 -17.95 3.79
N SER A 151 21.86 -18.23 2.50
CA SER A 151 21.21 -19.36 1.80
C SER A 151 21.47 -20.72 2.49
N SER A 152 22.58 -20.83 3.21
CA SER A 152 22.95 -22.03 3.96
C SER A 152 22.12 -22.22 5.24
N LEU A 153 21.63 -21.13 5.83
CA LEU A 153 20.93 -21.10 7.12
C LEU A 153 19.43 -21.41 7.00
N CYS A 154 18.81 -21.15 5.84
CA CYS A 154 17.36 -21.25 5.64
C CYS A 154 16.85 -22.68 5.38
N GLU A 155 17.70 -23.63 4.97
CA GLU A 155 17.24 -24.91 4.42
C GLU A 155 17.55 -26.14 5.29
N GLN A 156 18.47 -26.05 6.25
CA GLN A 156 19.01 -27.24 6.96
C GLN A 156 19.28 -26.96 8.44
N SER A 157 19.20 -28.00 9.29
CA SER A 157 19.55 -27.86 10.71
C SER A 157 21.05 -27.59 10.86
N MET A 158 21.39 -26.51 11.54
CA MET A 158 22.77 -26.15 11.88
C MET A 158 23.38 -27.01 12.99
N ASP A 159 22.61 -27.96 13.55
CA ASP A 159 23.13 -28.96 14.48
C ASP A 159 24.02 -30.01 13.78
N ASP A 160 23.93 -30.14 12.46
CA ASP A 160 24.76 -31.07 11.69
C ASP A 160 26.11 -30.45 11.30
N THR A 161 27.17 -30.91 11.96
CA THR A 161 28.55 -30.47 11.70
C THR A 161 29.02 -30.69 10.25
N ALA A 162 28.48 -31.67 9.52
CA ALA A 162 28.83 -31.89 8.12
C ALA A 162 28.22 -30.81 7.22
N VAL A 163 26.99 -30.40 7.53
CA VAL A 163 26.30 -29.27 6.89
C VAL A 163 27.06 -27.97 7.17
N VAL A 164 27.37 -27.68 8.43
CA VAL A 164 28.14 -26.47 8.81
C VAL A 164 29.49 -26.45 8.09
N ARG A 165 30.21 -27.59 8.07
CA ARG A 165 31.49 -27.72 7.35
C ARG A 165 31.34 -27.47 5.86
N HIS A 166 30.32 -27.99 5.21
CA HIS A 166 30.12 -27.76 3.78
C HIS A 166 30.00 -26.27 3.45
N HIS A 167 29.16 -25.57 4.21
CA HIS A 167 28.83 -24.16 3.95
C HIS A 167 29.95 -23.19 4.31
N ILE A 168 30.64 -23.39 5.45
CA ILE A 168 31.78 -22.55 5.80
C ILE A 168 32.91 -22.70 4.77
N LEU A 169 33.15 -23.93 4.27
CA LEU A 169 34.13 -24.16 3.22
C LEU A 169 33.75 -23.50 1.89
N ALA A 170 32.45 -23.43 1.55
CA ALA A 170 31.98 -22.68 0.38
C ALA A 170 32.26 -21.18 0.54
N CYS A 171 31.99 -20.61 1.72
CA CYS A 171 32.28 -19.21 2.03
C CYS A 171 33.79 -18.91 1.97
N LEU A 172 34.62 -19.76 2.58
CA LEU A 172 36.07 -19.61 2.58
C LEU A 172 36.67 -19.73 1.17
N ARG A 173 36.12 -20.61 0.32
CA ARG A 173 36.50 -20.73 -1.09
C ARG A 173 36.17 -19.46 -1.87
N LEU A 174 34.93 -18.98 -1.74
CA LEU A 174 34.51 -17.74 -2.39
C LEU A 174 35.40 -16.55 -1.96
N LEU A 175 35.63 -16.39 -0.65
CA LEU A 175 36.49 -15.33 -0.14
C LEU A 175 37.92 -15.44 -0.67
N SER A 176 38.47 -16.64 -0.72
CA SER A 176 39.81 -16.88 -1.27
C SER A 176 39.89 -16.52 -2.76
N ASP A 177 38.90 -16.92 -3.56
CA ASP A 177 38.80 -16.57 -4.98
C ASP A 177 38.71 -15.04 -5.16
N MET A 178 37.90 -14.36 -4.35
CA MET A 178 37.76 -12.91 -4.40
C MET A 178 39.05 -12.18 -4.05
N ILE A 179 39.76 -12.60 -2.99
CA ILE A 179 41.05 -12.01 -2.57
C ILE A 179 42.10 -12.16 -3.68
N ILE A 180 42.19 -13.35 -4.30
CA ILE A 180 43.16 -13.62 -5.36
C ILE A 180 42.86 -12.76 -6.61
N ALA A 181 41.59 -12.71 -7.02
CA ALA A 181 41.19 -12.02 -8.24
C ALA A 181 41.12 -10.49 -8.08
N ASN A 182 40.91 -9.99 -6.86
CA ASN A 182 40.68 -8.56 -6.58
C ASN A 182 41.59 -8.11 -5.41
N PRO A 183 42.85 -7.73 -5.67
CA PRO A 183 43.77 -7.27 -4.63
C PRO A 183 43.27 -6.04 -3.85
N ASP A 184 42.49 -5.18 -4.52
CA ASP A 184 41.76 -4.06 -3.93
C ASP A 184 40.24 -4.36 -3.95
N PRO A 185 39.63 -4.69 -2.79
CA PRO A 185 38.19 -4.97 -2.72
C PRO A 185 37.32 -3.71 -2.87
N THR A 186 37.86 -2.50 -2.68
CA THR A 186 37.08 -1.26 -2.72
C THR A 186 36.64 -0.87 -4.13
N ALA A 187 37.32 -1.38 -5.17
CA ALA A 187 36.93 -1.21 -6.57
C ALA A 187 35.72 -2.07 -6.99
N GLY A 188 35.23 -2.93 -6.09
CA GLY A 188 34.17 -3.91 -6.33
C GLY A 188 34.66 -5.17 -7.02
N ILE A 189 33.99 -6.28 -6.73
CA ILE A 189 34.34 -7.62 -7.19
C ILE A 189 34.00 -7.80 -8.67
N MET A 190 34.98 -8.25 -9.44
CA MET A 190 34.80 -8.62 -10.85
C MET A 190 34.11 -9.99 -10.98
N PRO A 191 33.31 -10.22 -12.04
CA PRO A 191 32.70 -11.52 -12.29
C PRO A 191 33.74 -12.65 -12.37
N MET A 192 33.46 -13.75 -11.68
CA MET A 192 34.33 -14.92 -11.64
C MET A 192 33.60 -16.16 -12.19
N HIS A 193 34.36 -17.07 -12.80
CA HIS A 193 33.83 -18.32 -13.34
C HIS A 193 33.96 -19.49 -12.36
N THR A 194 33.56 -19.28 -11.10
CA THR A 194 33.59 -20.31 -10.05
C THR A 194 32.18 -20.65 -9.57
N GLN A 195 31.98 -21.90 -9.13
CA GLN A 195 30.66 -22.36 -8.68
C GLN A 195 30.17 -21.56 -7.46
N CYS A 196 31.06 -21.28 -6.50
CA CYS A 196 30.68 -20.53 -5.29
C CYS A 196 30.27 -19.08 -5.63
N TYR A 197 30.92 -18.44 -6.62
CA TYR A 197 30.51 -17.12 -7.10
C TYR A 197 29.14 -17.15 -7.78
N ALA A 198 28.91 -18.13 -8.67
CA ALA A 198 27.61 -18.28 -9.32
C ALA A 198 26.47 -18.52 -8.32
N SER A 199 26.72 -19.34 -7.29
CA SER A 199 25.78 -19.55 -6.18
C SER A 199 25.54 -18.27 -5.37
N ALA A 200 26.59 -17.52 -5.03
CA ALA A 200 26.45 -16.25 -4.30
C ALA A 200 25.62 -15.22 -5.07
N VAL A 201 25.84 -15.08 -6.38
CA VAL A 201 25.06 -14.19 -7.24
C VAL A 201 23.59 -14.62 -7.28
N ALA A 202 23.32 -15.93 -7.40
CA ALA A 202 21.95 -16.44 -7.39
C ALA A 202 21.24 -16.21 -6.05
N SER A 203 21.92 -16.47 -4.93
CA SER A 203 21.40 -16.20 -3.59
C SER A 203 21.14 -14.71 -3.37
N LEU A 204 22.03 -13.84 -3.84
CA LEU A 204 21.83 -12.39 -3.73
C LEU A 204 20.64 -11.91 -4.57
N ALA A 205 20.46 -12.46 -5.78
CA ALA A 205 19.30 -12.14 -6.61
C ALA A 205 17.97 -12.58 -5.94
N TYR A 206 17.98 -13.71 -5.23
CA TYR A 206 16.83 -14.16 -4.44
C TYR A 206 16.53 -13.22 -3.26
N GLU A 207 17.56 -12.80 -2.52
CA GLU A 207 17.42 -11.84 -1.43
C GLU A 207 16.91 -10.47 -1.93
N GLN A 208 17.34 -10.02 -3.11
CA GLN A 208 16.80 -8.83 -3.77
C GLN A 208 15.31 -8.96 -4.09
N GLN A 209 14.87 -10.13 -4.56
CA GLN A 209 13.44 -10.38 -4.80
C GLN A 209 12.63 -10.33 -3.50
N ILE A 210 13.14 -10.92 -2.41
CA ILE A 210 12.52 -10.83 -1.09
C ILE A 210 12.37 -9.37 -0.68
N TYR A 211 13.45 -8.59 -0.75
CA TYR A 211 13.43 -7.18 -0.39
C TYR A 211 12.39 -6.39 -1.22
N GLN A 212 12.33 -6.61 -2.53
CA GLN A 212 11.34 -5.99 -3.42
C GLN A 212 9.88 -6.32 -3.05
N HIS A 213 9.63 -7.50 -2.49
CA HIS A 213 8.31 -7.87 -1.98
C HIS A 213 8.00 -7.26 -0.63
N VAL A 214 8.99 -7.25 0.28
CA VAL A 214 8.86 -6.69 1.64
C VAL A 214 8.61 -5.19 1.59
N ILE A 215 9.39 -4.44 0.80
CA ILE A 215 9.31 -2.98 0.78
C ILE A 215 7.94 -2.46 0.34
N LYS A 216 7.25 -3.19 -0.56
CA LYS A 216 5.89 -2.84 -1.05
C LYS A 216 4.80 -2.91 0.03
N ARG A 217 5.05 -3.65 1.11
CA ARG A 217 4.09 -3.89 2.20
C ARG A 217 4.56 -3.30 3.53
N SER A 218 5.74 -2.71 3.54
CA SER A 218 6.35 -2.14 4.73
C SER A 218 5.81 -0.74 4.98
N VAL A 219 5.82 -0.33 6.25
CA VAL A 219 5.51 1.06 6.61
C VAL A 219 6.80 1.86 6.45
N THR A 220 6.71 2.99 5.78
CA THR A 220 7.81 3.96 5.64
C THR A 220 7.38 5.32 6.16
N CYS A 221 8.28 6.02 6.83
CA CYS A 221 8.06 7.38 7.25
C CYS A 221 9.38 8.14 7.42
N GLN A 222 9.31 9.46 7.59
CA GLN A 222 10.43 10.34 7.86
C GLN A 222 10.41 10.71 9.34
N LEU A 223 11.54 10.52 9.99
CA LEU A 223 11.72 10.76 11.42
C LEU A 223 12.87 11.75 11.63
N LEU A 224 12.83 12.52 12.72
CA LEU A 224 13.87 13.48 13.06
C LEU A 224 14.71 12.98 14.23
N LEU A 225 15.94 12.56 13.93
CA LEU A 225 16.87 11.95 14.89
C LEU A 225 18.00 12.90 15.27
N ASP A 226 18.55 12.69 16.46
CA ASP A 226 19.69 13.43 16.99
C ASP A 226 21.00 12.95 16.34
N LEU A 227 21.87 13.91 15.97
CA LEU A 227 23.20 13.69 15.42
C LEU A 227 24.23 13.72 16.55
N GLY A 228 24.89 12.58 16.78
CA GLY A 228 25.80 12.39 17.90
C GLY A 228 25.13 12.71 19.24
N THR A 229 25.94 13.09 20.23
CA THR A 229 25.44 13.49 21.56
C THR A 229 25.00 14.97 21.63
N GLY A 230 24.92 15.63 20.46
CA GLY A 230 24.61 17.05 20.35
C GLY A 230 23.13 17.35 20.17
N ARG A 231 22.80 18.64 20.05
CA ARG A 231 21.44 19.13 19.72
C ARG A 231 21.13 19.18 18.22
N ARG A 232 22.09 18.80 17.38
CA ARG A 232 21.88 18.79 15.92
C ARG A 232 21.00 17.60 15.57
N GLN A 233 20.18 17.77 14.55
CA GLN A 233 19.20 16.77 14.15
C GLN A 233 19.19 16.60 12.64
N THR A 234 18.78 15.43 12.17
CA THR A 234 18.61 15.16 10.74
C THR A 234 17.34 14.38 10.49
N VAL A 235 16.72 14.62 9.34
CA VAL A 235 15.62 13.79 8.86
C VAL A 235 16.21 12.51 8.29
N VAL A 236 15.64 11.37 8.68
CA VAL A 236 15.98 10.06 8.14
C VAL A 236 14.73 9.37 7.62
N ASP A 237 14.89 8.63 6.54
CA ASP A 237 13.86 7.66 6.11
C ASP A 237 13.91 6.44 7.04
N ALA A 238 12.77 6.10 7.60
CA ALA A 238 12.54 4.95 8.45
C ALA A 238 11.76 3.87 7.71
N LEU A 239 12.17 2.62 7.91
CA LEU A 239 11.52 1.44 7.35
C LEU A 239 11.15 0.46 8.48
N PHE A 240 9.86 0.11 8.55
CA PHE A 240 9.32 -0.81 9.54
C PHE A 240 8.86 -2.10 8.88
N ILE A 241 9.41 -3.22 9.34
CA ILE A 241 9.26 -4.52 8.71
C ILE A 241 8.79 -5.53 9.74
N THR A 242 7.80 -6.34 9.36
CA THR A 242 7.49 -7.59 10.06
C THR A 242 8.01 -8.75 9.22
N GLU A 243 8.99 -9.45 9.75
CA GLU A 243 9.72 -10.49 9.05
C GLU A 243 9.31 -11.88 9.59
N THR A 244 8.88 -12.77 8.69
CA THR A 244 8.50 -14.14 9.05
C THR A 244 9.65 -15.15 8.87
N LEU A 245 10.57 -14.83 7.97
CA LEU A 245 11.79 -15.58 7.69
C LEU A 245 12.93 -14.56 7.64
N PRO A 246 13.97 -14.71 8.47
CA PRO A 246 15.13 -13.82 8.43
C PRO A 246 15.70 -13.70 7.02
N SER A 247 16.11 -12.49 6.63
CA SER A 247 16.90 -12.21 5.43
C SER A 247 18.23 -11.60 5.86
N GLY A 248 19.33 -12.20 5.40
CA GLY A 248 20.67 -11.73 5.70
C GLY A 248 21.02 -10.40 5.02
N MET A 249 20.31 -10.04 3.94
CA MET A 249 20.65 -8.90 3.09
C MET A 249 19.69 -7.73 3.21
N LEU A 250 18.50 -7.92 3.79
CA LEU A 250 17.45 -6.91 3.86
C LEU A 250 17.93 -5.57 4.43
N LYS A 251 18.75 -5.61 5.48
CA LYS A 251 19.28 -4.41 6.13
C LYS A 251 20.19 -3.59 5.21
N ILE A 252 21.03 -4.27 4.43
CA ILE A 252 21.96 -3.63 3.50
C ILE A 252 21.20 -3.09 2.30
N LEU A 253 20.29 -3.90 1.72
CA LEU A 253 19.45 -3.50 0.61
C LEU A 253 18.60 -2.26 0.95
N ALA A 254 18.03 -2.20 2.15
CA ALA A 254 17.28 -1.02 2.61
C ALA A 254 18.17 0.23 2.74
N ARG A 255 19.38 0.09 3.28
CA ARG A 255 20.33 1.21 3.42
C ARG A 255 20.86 1.74 2.09
N CYS A 256 20.91 0.89 1.06
CA CYS A 256 21.34 1.28 -0.28
C CYS A 256 20.17 1.72 -1.20
N ASP A 257 18.90 1.64 -0.74
CA ASP A 257 17.73 1.97 -1.56
C ASP A 257 17.50 3.48 -1.70
N LYS A 258 18.25 4.10 -2.62
CA LYS A 258 18.13 5.53 -2.95
C LYS A 258 16.92 5.85 -3.83
N GLU A 259 16.29 4.84 -4.41
CA GLU A 259 15.14 5.02 -5.31
C GLU A 259 13.84 5.21 -4.52
N ARG A 260 13.65 4.43 -3.44
CA ARG A 260 12.40 4.42 -2.65
C ARG A 260 12.48 5.23 -1.37
N SER A 261 13.67 5.60 -0.92
CA SER A 261 13.86 6.56 0.17
C SER A 261 13.58 7.99 -0.33
N TRP A 262 12.87 8.79 0.47
CA TRP A 262 12.53 10.16 0.09
C TRP A 262 13.75 11.10 0.13
N THR A 263 14.68 10.88 1.06
CA THR A 263 15.92 11.64 1.14
C THR A 263 16.97 11.23 0.10
N HIS A 264 16.71 10.15 -0.67
CA HIS A 264 17.66 9.52 -1.58
C HIS A 264 18.98 9.04 -0.94
N ASN A 265 18.99 8.88 0.38
CA ASN A 265 20.15 8.41 1.16
C ASN A 265 19.93 6.99 1.74
N GLY A 266 18.94 6.26 1.23
CA GLY A 266 18.51 4.99 1.78
C GLY A 266 17.77 5.10 3.11
N PHE A 267 17.32 3.97 3.63
CA PHE A 267 16.64 3.92 4.93
C PHE A 267 17.67 4.03 6.06
N GLY A 268 17.71 5.21 6.69
CA GLY A 268 18.61 5.53 7.80
C GLY A 268 18.21 4.90 9.13
N LEU A 269 16.92 4.63 9.33
CA LEU A 269 16.41 3.83 10.45
C LEU A 269 15.70 2.59 9.91
N LEU A 270 16.03 1.43 10.47
CA LEU A 270 15.39 0.16 10.16
C LEU A 270 14.91 -0.49 11.44
N ALA A 271 13.61 -0.78 11.52
CA ALA A 271 12.99 -1.42 12.66
C ALA A 271 12.31 -2.73 12.23
N ILE A 272 12.86 -3.85 12.67
CA ILE A 272 12.45 -5.20 12.29
C ILE A 272 11.78 -5.87 13.48
N TYR A 273 10.60 -6.42 13.23
CA TYR A 273 9.85 -7.25 14.16
C TYR A 273 9.75 -8.69 13.65
N ARG A 274 10.17 -9.65 14.48
CA ARG A 274 10.12 -11.10 14.22
C ARG A 274 9.25 -11.79 15.27
N PRO A 275 7.94 -11.97 15.00
CA PRO A 275 7.02 -12.55 15.98
C PRO A 275 7.34 -14.00 16.39
N ARG A 276 8.16 -14.71 15.60
CA ARG A 276 8.57 -16.10 15.90
C ARG A 276 9.81 -16.20 16.79
N GLU A 277 10.48 -15.08 17.07
CA GLU A 277 11.74 -15.04 17.80
C GLU A 277 11.59 -14.43 19.20
N VAL A 278 10.36 -14.34 19.73
CA VAL A 278 10.05 -13.64 20.98
C VAL A 278 10.95 -14.10 22.13
N GLY A 279 11.66 -13.14 22.73
CA GLY A 279 12.53 -13.38 23.87
C GLY A 279 13.92 -13.94 23.53
N THR A 280 14.25 -14.11 22.24
CA THR A 280 15.64 -14.32 21.82
C THR A 280 16.47 -13.04 21.91
N GLY A 281 15.79 -11.88 21.92
CA GLY A 281 16.35 -10.54 21.78
C GLY A 281 16.45 -10.06 20.33
N ASN A 282 16.20 -10.94 19.35
CA ASN A 282 16.15 -10.58 17.93
C ASN A 282 14.71 -10.38 17.42
N ASP A 283 13.72 -10.54 18.29
CA ASP A 283 12.31 -10.31 17.99
C ASP A 283 11.98 -8.86 17.69
N ILE A 284 12.67 -7.90 18.32
CA ILE A 284 12.58 -6.49 17.97
C ILE A 284 13.99 -5.95 17.86
N VAL A 285 14.36 -5.48 16.66
CA VAL A 285 15.66 -4.86 16.40
C VAL A 285 15.45 -3.54 15.69
N ILE A 286 15.93 -2.46 16.28
CA ILE A 286 15.85 -1.09 15.75
C ILE A 286 17.29 -0.63 15.55
N SER A 287 17.66 -0.33 14.32
CA SER A 287 19.05 0.00 13.99
C SER A 287 19.14 1.20 13.07
N LEU A 288 20.22 1.95 13.23
CA LEU A 288 20.54 3.12 12.42
C LEU A 288 21.62 2.78 11.40
N ASN A 289 21.70 3.58 10.33
CA ASN A 289 22.88 3.60 9.48
C ASN A 289 24.03 4.32 10.23
N PRO A 290 25.09 3.60 10.64
CA PRO A 290 26.14 4.17 11.49
C PRO A 290 26.90 5.32 10.81
N ILE A 291 26.94 5.35 9.46
CA ILE A 291 27.60 6.41 8.69
C ILE A 291 26.91 7.77 8.88
N GLN A 292 25.60 7.77 9.15
CA GLN A 292 24.82 9.01 9.32
C GLN A 292 25.11 9.71 10.65
N GLY A 293 25.81 9.05 11.59
CA GLY A 293 26.14 9.61 12.90
C GLY A 293 24.91 9.89 13.77
N THR A 294 23.78 9.27 13.48
CA THR A 294 22.54 9.38 14.26
C THR A 294 22.56 8.45 15.47
N ARG A 295 21.75 8.76 16.50
CA ARG A 295 21.66 7.94 17.71
C ARG A 295 20.23 7.72 18.18
N LEU A 296 20.03 6.65 18.97
CA LEU A 296 18.74 6.22 19.50
C LEU A 296 18.54 6.48 21.01
N ASP A 297 19.35 7.34 21.65
CA ASP A 297 19.32 7.54 23.11
C ASP A 297 17.90 7.82 23.64
N ALA A 298 17.18 8.74 22.99
CA ALA A 298 15.82 9.12 23.39
C ALA A 298 14.85 7.93 23.38
N LEU A 299 14.94 7.09 22.36
CA LEU A 299 14.13 5.88 22.26
C LEU A 299 14.51 4.85 23.32
N TRP A 300 15.81 4.64 23.55
CA TRP A 300 16.27 3.69 24.57
C TRP A 300 15.73 4.07 25.95
N PHE A 301 15.89 5.34 26.35
CA PHE A 301 15.35 5.84 27.62
C PHE A 301 13.82 5.71 27.70
N ALA A 302 13.10 5.98 26.61
CA ALA A 302 11.65 5.86 26.58
C ALA A 302 11.19 4.40 26.71
N LEU A 303 11.89 3.44 26.08
CA LEU A 303 11.59 2.02 26.19
C LEU A 303 11.89 1.47 27.59
N GLU A 304 13.01 1.85 28.19
CA GLU A 304 13.34 1.45 29.57
C GLU A 304 12.33 2.01 30.58
N GLN A 305 11.90 3.27 30.44
CA GLN A 305 10.84 3.84 31.29
C GLN A 305 9.49 3.11 31.13
N ARG A 306 9.13 2.76 29.90
CA ARG A 306 7.90 2.00 29.61
C ARG A 306 7.98 0.59 30.18
N GLU A 307 9.14 -0.08 30.12
CA GLU A 307 9.38 -1.35 30.78
C GLU A 307 9.19 -1.23 32.29
N ASP A 308 9.86 -0.28 32.95
CA ASP A 308 9.75 -0.10 34.40
C ASP A 308 8.30 0.14 34.85
N ALA A 309 7.54 0.92 34.07
CA ALA A 309 6.11 1.12 34.29
C ALA A 309 5.30 -0.17 34.11
N ALA A 310 5.58 -0.96 33.08
CA ALA A 310 4.90 -2.23 32.80
C ALA A 310 5.20 -3.31 33.86
N TRP A 311 6.41 -3.31 34.42
CA TRP A 311 6.80 -4.20 35.52
C TRP A 311 6.27 -3.76 36.89
N GLN A 312 5.79 -2.53 37.04
CA GLN A 312 5.21 -2.01 38.29
C GLN A 312 6.15 -2.18 39.51
N GLY A 313 7.45 -1.99 39.30
CA GLY A 313 8.48 -2.15 40.34
C GLY A 313 8.91 -3.59 40.64
N LEU A 314 8.43 -4.57 39.88
CA LEU A 314 8.79 -6.00 40.02
C LEU A 314 9.84 -6.46 38.99
N ARG A 315 10.53 -5.53 38.33
CA ARG A 315 11.51 -5.84 37.28
C ARG A 315 12.72 -6.57 37.91
N PRO A 316 13.07 -7.79 37.47
CA PRO A 316 14.15 -8.56 38.08
C PRO A 316 15.53 -7.90 37.92
N HIS A 317 16.34 -7.92 38.98
CA HIS A 317 17.64 -7.25 39.07
C HIS A 317 18.68 -8.05 39.90
N ASP A 318 18.45 -9.34 40.15
CA ASP A 318 19.32 -10.22 40.94
C ASP A 318 20.60 -10.63 40.18
N THR A 319 20.51 -10.73 38.86
CA THR A 319 21.59 -11.13 37.95
C THR A 319 21.64 -10.17 36.75
N PRO A 320 22.00 -8.89 36.98
CA PRO A 320 21.97 -7.86 35.95
C PRO A 320 22.87 -8.17 34.76
N ARG A 321 22.35 -8.00 33.55
CA ARG A 321 23.16 -8.05 32.32
C ARG A 321 24.01 -6.79 32.24
N PHE A 322 25.30 -6.97 31.97
CA PHE A 322 26.20 -5.85 31.77
C PHE A 322 25.89 -5.13 30.44
N LEU A 323 25.55 -3.85 30.52
CA LEU A 323 25.43 -2.91 29.40
C LEU A 323 26.09 -1.59 29.79
N GLU A 324 26.69 -0.89 28.82
CA GLU A 324 27.45 0.35 29.07
C GLU A 324 26.56 1.45 29.67
N SER A 325 25.29 1.55 29.26
CA SER A 325 24.33 2.53 29.78
C SER A 325 23.96 2.31 31.24
N TYR A 326 24.19 1.11 31.77
CA TYR A 326 23.98 0.75 33.17
C TYR A 326 25.29 0.73 33.97
N ARG A 327 26.41 1.13 33.38
CA ARG A 327 27.72 1.17 34.05
C ARG A 327 27.83 2.37 34.98
N LEU A 328 28.36 2.14 36.18
CA LEU A 328 28.70 3.23 37.10
C LEU A 328 29.93 3.98 36.58
N ALA A 329 29.80 5.29 36.39
CA ALA A 329 30.84 6.14 35.80
C ALA A 329 32.22 5.94 36.47
N GLY A 330 33.24 5.68 35.64
CA GLY A 330 34.62 5.46 36.11
C GLY A 330 34.86 4.13 36.82
N SER A 331 33.90 3.19 36.77
CA SER A 331 34.04 1.88 37.39
C SER A 331 33.61 0.74 36.45
N ASP A 332 33.97 -0.48 36.83
CA ASP A 332 33.59 -1.72 36.14
C ASP A 332 32.34 -2.38 36.73
N LYS A 333 31.63 -1.67 37.62
CA LYS A 333 30.40 -2.13 38.27
C LYS A 333 29.17 -1.48 37.61
N LEU A 334 28.05 -2.18 37.67
CA LEU A 334 26.75 -1.66 37.24
C LEU A 334 26.12 -0.78 38.32
N ILE A 335 25.23 0.12 37.93
CA ILE A 335 24.43 0.93 38.84
C ILE A 335 23.51 0.03 39.69
N PRO A 336 23.25 0.36 40.96
CA PRO A 336 22.32 -0.39 41.79
C PRO A 336 20.93 -0.47 41.16
N GLY A 337 20.33 -1.66 41.12
CA GLY A 337 19.01 -1.89 40.53
C GLY A 337 18.99 -2.07 39.01
N ALA A 338 20.15 -2.20 38.35
CA ALA A 338 20.20 -2.58 36.94
C ALA A 338 19.40 -3.87 36.68
N PRO A 339 18.58 -3.95 35.62
CA PRO A 339 17.73 -5.11 35.39
C PRO A 339 18.51 -6.29 34.80
N ASN A 340 18.00 -7.50 35.00
CA ASN A 340 18.57 -8.74 34.45
C ASN A 340 18.58 -8.74 32.92
N GLN A 341 17.54 -8.18 32.30
CA GLN A 341 17.41 -8.07 30.85
C GLN A 341 16.94 -6.66 30.48
N PRO A 342 17.88 -5.69 30.37
CA PRO A 342 17.60 -4.38 29.80
C PRO A 342 17.49 -4.46 28.27
N TRP A 343 16.86 -3.46 27.65
CA TRP A 343 16.97 -3.20 26.22
C TRP A 343 18.45 -3.01 25.86
N TYR A 344 18.91 -3.73 24.84
CA TYR A 344 20.30 -3.66 24.41
C TYR A 344 20.63 -2.27 23.85
N ASP A 345 21.82 -1.75 24.14
CA ASP A 345 22.23 -0.36 23.88
C ASP A 345 23.43 -0.23 22.93
N ASP A 346 23.82 -1.33 22.28
CA ASP A 346 24.99 -1.40 21.42
C ASP A 346 26.27 -0.93 22.12
N GLN A 347 26.45 -1.32 23.39
CA GLN A 347 27.59 -0.93 24.22
C GLN A 347 27.74 0.60 24.34
N GLY A 348 26.61 1.29 24.46
CA GLY A 348 26.54 2.77 24.59
C GLY A 348 26.66 3.54 23.27
N ARG A 349 26.92 2.86 22.14
CA ARG A 349 26.90 3.50 20.82
C ARG A 349 25.50 3.97 20.42
N MET A 350 24.45 3.32 20.93
CA MET A 350 23.04 3.67 20.66
C MET A 350 22.70 3.71 19.16
N THR A 351 23.43 2.96 18.34
CA THR A 351 23.14 2.77 16.91
C THR A 351 22.26 1.55 16.65
N LEU A 352 22.07 0.71 17.67
CA LEU A 352 21.18 -0.44 17.64
C LEU A 352 20.54 -0.63 19.02
N ILE A 353 19.22 -0.83 19.01
CA ILE A 353 18.41 -1.23 20.17
C ILE A 353 17.78 -2.58 19.86
N ALA A 354 17.85 -3.50 20.81
CA ALA A 354 17.26 -4.84 20.66
C ALA A 354 16.50 -5.26 21.92
N ALA A 355 15.44 -6.06 21.73
CA ALA A 355 14.58 -6.50 22.81
C ALA A 355 15.34 -7.23 23.94
N PRO A 356 14.89 -7.07 25.20
CA PRO A 356 15.28 -7.94 26.30
C PRO A 356 15.13 -9.43 25.97
N LYS A 357 16.11 -10.25 26.38
CA LYS A 357 16.02 -11.71 26.24
C LYS A 357 15.12 -12.31 27.33
N GLN A 358 14.75 -13.58 27.20
CA GLN A 358 14.02 -14.29 28.25
C GLN A 358 14.78 -14.27 29.58
N LEU A 359 14.03 -14.07 30.66
CA LEU A 359 14.46 -14.26 32.03
C LEU A 359 14.42 -15.76 32.36
N ALA A 360 15.23 -16.23 33.29
CA ALA A 360 15.06 -17.57 33.84
C ALA A 360 13.92 -17.56 34.87
N PRO A 361 12.91 -18.46 34.81
CA PRO A 361 12.76 -19.62 33.94
C PRO A 361 11.77 -19.40 32.77
N GLY A 362 12.21 -18.79 31.68
CA GLY A 362 11.52 -18.74 30.39
C GLY A 362 10.52 -17.60 30.17
N GLU A 363 10.34 -16.68 31.13
CA GLU A 363 9.47 -15.52 30.94
C GLU A 363 10.11 -14.51 29.95
N PRO A 364 9.36 -13.87 29.04
CA PRO A 364 9.90 -12.79 28.23
C PRO A 364 10.50 -11.67 29.09
N GLY A 365 11.71 -11.22 28.78
CA GLY A 365 12.32 -10.10 29.51
C GLY A 365 11.69 -8.76 29.21
N SER A 366 10.92 -8.67 28.12
CA SER A 366 10.17 -7.49 27.72
C SER A 366 8.69 -7.68 28.03
N LYS A 367 8.07 -6.71 28.69
CA LYS A 367 6.61 -6.60 28.82
C LYS A 367 5.98 -5.79 27.69
N LEU A 368 6.81 -5.03 26.96
CA LEU A 368 6.36 -4.20 25.85
C LEU A 368 6.07 -5.03 24.60
N THR A 369 5.07 -4.58 23.84
CA THR A 369 4.65 -5.14 22.57
C THR A 369 5.03 -4.23 21.40
N TRP A 370 5.24 -4.84 20.23
CA TRP A 370 5.60 -4.10 19.02
C TRP A 370 4.60 -3.00 18.65
N GLN A 371 3.30 -3.34 18.61
CA GLN A 371 2.25 -2.44 18.10
C GLN A 371 1.80 -1.40 19.13
N GLN A 372 1.70 -1.76 20.42
CA GLN A 372 1.13 -0.87 21.43
C GLN A 372 2.18 0.02 22.10
N ASP A 373 3.45 -0.43 22.12
CA ASP A 373 4.48 0.21 22.93
C ASP A 373 5.67 0.68 22.09
N VAL A 374 6.24 -0.18 21.25
CA VAL A 374 7.49 0.16 20.54
C VAL A 374 7.24 1.14 19.39
N LEU A 375 6.30 0.85 18.49
CA LEU A 375 5.99 1.76 17.38
C LEU A 375 5.53 3.15 17.88
N PRO A 376 4.66 3.26 18.91
CA PRO A 376 4.33 4.55 19.50
C PRO A 376 5.53 5.24 20.17
N ALA A 377 6.42 4.51 20.84
CA ALA A 377 7.63 5.11 21.42
C ALA A 377 8.52 5.77 20.34
N ILE A 378 8.69 5.11 19.19
CA ILE A 378 9.44 5.66 18.05
C ILE A 378 8.74 6.92 17.52
N TRP A 379 7.42 6.86 17.34
CA TRP A 379 6.61 7.96 16.84
C TRP A 379 6.66 9.19 17.74
N GLU A 380 6.50 8.99 19.05
CA GLU A 380 6.53 10.05 20.03
C GLU A 380 7.90 10.73 20.07
N ASN A 381 8.97 9.93 20.14
CA ASN A 381 10.32 10.46 20.32
C ASN A 381 10.92 11.08 19.06
N TYR A 382 10.49 10.69 17.86
CA TYR A 382 11.12 11.16 16.63
C TYR A 382 10.18 11.87 15.65
N PHE A 383 8.89 11.98 15.98
CA PHE A 383 7.93 12.74 15.18
C PHE A 383 7.09 13.70 16.03
N THR A 384 6.20 13.22 16.90
CA THR A 384 5.20 14.09 17.55
C THR A 384 5.79 15.06 18.58
N ARG A 385 6.88 14.71 19.29
CA ARG A 385 7.54 15.62 20.24
C ARG A 385 7.89 16.99 19.65
N TYR A 386 8.13 17.03 18.33
CA TYR A 386 8.48 18.25 17.61
C TYR A 386 7.26 19.00 17.08
N LEU A 387 6.11 18.34 16.98
CA LEU A 387 4.87 18.95 16.50
C LEU A 387 4.08 19.59 17.65
N ASP A 388 3.98 18.94 18.82
CA ASP A 388 3.05 19.32 19.89
C ASP A 388 3.23 20.77 20.40
N ASN A 389 4.45 21.32 20.32
CA ASN A 389 4.74 22.70 20.73
C ASN A 389 4.85 23.69 19.57
N ALA A 390 5.01 23.18 18.35
CA ALA A 390 5.29 23.98 17.17
C ALA A 390 4.07 24.12 16.25
N ILE A 391 3.08 23.24 16.37
CA ILE A 391 1.87 23.27 15.57
C ILE A 391 0.66 23.43 16.47
N VAL A 392 -0.05 24.54 16.29
CA VAL A 392 -1.25 24.85 17.07
C VAL A 392 -2.49 24.81 16.18
N PRO A 393 -3.61 24.22 16.65
CA PRO A 393 -4.88 24.30 15.95
C PRO A 393 -5.45 25.72 16.03
N ILE A 394 -5.96 26.23 14.91
CA ILE A 394 -6.72 27.48 14.87
C ILE A 394 -8.20 27.13 14.99
N ALA A 395 -8.87 27.67 16.02
CA ALA A 395 -10.31 27.59 16.13
C ALA A 395 -10.95 28.51 15.08
N LEU A 396 -11.74 27.93 14.17
CA LEU A 396 -12.51 28.68 13.18
C LEU A 396 -13.90 29.00 13.78
N PRO A 397 -14.25 30.28 14.03
CA PRO A 397 -15.48 30.66 14.71
C PRO A 397 -16.77 30.24 14.00
N GLU A 398 -16.71 30.01 12.68
CA GLU A 398 -17.86 29.70 11.83
C GLU A 398 -17.92 28.23 11.36
N LEU A 399 -16.91 27.42 11.69
CA LEU A 399 -16.88 26.00 11.31
C LEU A 399 -16.97 25.12 12.54
N ASP A 400 -18.11 24.46 12.72
CA ASP A 400 -18.15 23.24 13.52
C ASP A 400 -17.11 22.27 12.93
N CYS A 401 -16.33 21.62 13.79
CA CYS A 401 -15.25 20.70 13.40
C CYS A 401 -15.67 19.58 12.43
N ARG A 402 -16.99 19.39 12.23
CA ARG A 402 -17.60 18.69 11.10
C ARG A 402 -18.60 19.61 10.40
N THR A 403 -18.19 20.25 9.33
CA THR A 403 -19.15 20.93 8.45
C THR A 403 -19.86 19.85 7.64
N LYS A 404 -21.07 19.49 8.07
CA LYS A 404 -21.98 18.62 7.29
C LYS A 404 -21.36 17.31 6.80
N GLY A 405 -20.57 16.65 7.65
CA GLY A 405 -19.95 15.34 7.37
C GLY A 405 -18.49 15.38 6.89
N LYS A 406 -17.97 16.54 6.47
CA LYS A 406 -16.54 16.72 6.18
C LYS A 406 -15.82 17.43 7.34
N CYS A 407 -14.62 16.95 7.69
CA CYS A 407 -13.80 17.59 8.72
C CYS A 407 -12.90 18.65 8.08
N ILE A 408 -13.02 19.91 8.52
CA ILE A 408 -12.16 20.99 8.05
C ILE A 408 -11.34 21.45 9.25
N ARG A 409 -10.02 21.36 9.14
CA ARG A 409 -9.09 21.77 10.20
C ARG A 409 -8.05 22.73 9.69
N VAL A 410 -7.61 23.63 10.56
CA VAL A 410 -6.52 24.56 10.28
C VAL A 410 -5.50 24.45 11.40
N TYR A 411 -4.26 24.28 11.02
CA TYR A 411 -3.11 24.31 11.90
C TYR A 411 -2.16 25.42 11.48
N GLN A 412 -1.38 25.89 12.44
CA GLN A 412 -0.43 26.97 12.24
C GLN A 412 0.87 26.66 12.94
N HIS A 413 1.97 27.06 12.29
CA HIS A 413 3.27 27.04 12.91
C HIS A 413 3.37 28.18 13.95
N ARG A 414 3.66 27.81 15.20
CA ARG A 414 3.94 28.75 16.29
C ARG A 414 5.45 28.94 16.41
N ILE A 415 5.91 30.18 16.29
CA ILE A 415 7.31 30.53 16.57
C ILE A 415 7.42 30.84 18.08
N PRO A 416 8.20 30.08 18.86
CA PRO A 416 8.36 30.38 20.29
C PRO A 416 9.10 31.71 20.50
N GLU A 417 8.59 32.56 21.40
CA GLU A 417 9.21 33.83 21.77
C GLU A 417 10.63 33.61 22.32
N GLY A 418 11.63 34.26 21.69
CA GLY A 418 13.04 34.14 22.08
C GLY A 418 13.77 32.89 21.62
N GLY A 419 13.16 32.05 20.77
CA GLY A 419 13.79 30.86 20.20
C GLY A 419 14.86 31.20 19.15
N ASP A 420 15.98 30.47 19.18
CA ASP A 420 17.05 30.60 18.19
C ASP A 420 16.51 30.23 16.79
N ILE A 421 16.61 31.16 15.83
CA ILE A 421 16.02 31.09 14.48
C ILE A 421 16.76 30.07 13.58
N THR A 422 17.75 29.34 14.11
CA THR A 422 18.42 28.24 13.41
C THR A 422 17.39 27.18 13.01
N ILE A 423 17.01 27.16 11.72
CA ILE A 423 16.06 26.25 11.04
C ILE A 423 15.44 25.25 12.03
N VAL A 424 14.32 25.66 12.63
CA VAL A 424 13.60 24.90 13.65
C VAL A 424 13.42 23.45 13.18
N PRO A 425 13.63 22.43 14.03
CA PRO A 425 13.36 21.01 13.74
C PRO A 425 12.14 20.75 12.84
N LEU A 426 11.05 21.46 13.11
CA LEU A 426 9.81 21.40 12.34
C LEU A 426 10.00 21.77 10.86
N MET A 427 10.79 22.78 10.53
CA MET A 427 11.01 23.23 9.14
C MET A 427 11.66 22.14 8.28
N ARG A 428 12.35 21.17 8.88
CA ARG A 428 12.90 20.01 8.16
C ARG A 428 11.84 18.95 7.88
N MET A 429 10.75 18.94 8.64
CA MET A 429 9.71 17.92 8.60
C MET A 429 8.49 18.32 7.75
N ILE A 430 8.18 19.61 7.64
CA ILE A 430 6.92 20.08 7.00
C ILE A 430 6.76 19.68 5.53
N ASP A 431 7.86 19.45 4.82
CA ASP A 431 7.82 19.06 3.40
C ASP A 431 7.93 17.54 3.22
N THR A 432 7.95 16.78 4.32
CA THR A 432 8.04 15.33 4.27
C THR A 432 6.68 14.69 3.99
N PRO A 433 6.64 13.57 3.24
CA PRO A 433 5.42 12.77 3.05
C PRO A 433 4.75 12.36 4.37
N THR A 434 5.54 12.14 5.42
CA THR A 434 5.03 11.77 6.74
C THR A 434 4.22 12.90 7.38
N PHE A 435 4.70 14.14 7.27
CA PHE A 435 3.95 15.28 7.74
C PHE A 435 2.63 15.47 6.97
N HIS A 436 2.67 15.31 5.65
CA HIS A 436 1.45 15.37 4.83
C HIS A 436 0.46 14.26 5.21
N ALA A 437 0.93 13.02 5.40
CA ALA A 437 0.09 11.91 5.85
C ALA A 437 -0.50 12.16 7.25
N TRP A 438 0.28 12.74 8.17
CA TRP A 438 -0.19 13.11 9.49
C TRP A 438 -1.31 14.16 9.41
N LEU A 439 -1.15 15.22 8.59
CA LEU A 439 -2.21 16.21 8.33
C LEU A 439 -3.45 15.56 7.68
N ALA A 440 -3.26 14.63 6.74
CA ALA A 440 -4.37 13.89 6.12
C ALA A 440 -5.16 13.09 7.17
N ALA A 441 -4.48 12.51 8.16
CA ALA A 441 -5.15 11.83 9.26
C ALA A 441 -5.96 12.79 10.15
N GLN A 442 -5.51 14.04 10.31
CA GLN A 442 -6.27 15.07 11.03
C GLN A 442 -7.58 15.44 10.32
N SER A 443 -7.65 15.25 9.00
CA SER A 443 -8.88 15.40 8.21
C SER A 443 -9.92 14.29 8.46
N ASP A 444 -9.60 13.29 9.28
CA ASP A 444 -10.53 12.24 9.71
C ASP A 444 -10.67 12.23 11.24
N SER A 445 -11.77 12.80 11.73
CA SER A 445 -12.10 12.84 13.17
C SER A 445 -12.20 11.48 13.86
N THR A 446 -12.31 10.36 13.12
CA THR A 446 -12.38 9.01 13.70
C THR A 446 -11.01 8.35 13.83
N ARG A 447 -9.99 8.89 13.17
CA ARG A 447 -8.64 8.34 13.12
C ARG A 447 -7.77 9.00 14.19
N VAL A 448 -7.05 8.19 14.95
CA VAL A 448 -6.05 8.65 15.91
C VAL A 448 -4.72 8.04 15.50
N VAL A 449 -3.74 8.88 15.17
CA VAL A 449 -2.40 8.42 14.78
C VAL A 449 -1.55 8.29 16.04
N ARG A 450 -1.30 7.04 16.46
CA ARG A 450 -0.43 6.74 17.60
C ARG A 450 0.93 6.21 17.18
N SER A 451 1.04 5.76 15.94
CA SER A 451 2.23 5.13 15.39
C SER A 451 2.36 5.41 13.89
N PRO A 452 3.53 5.11 13.27
CA PRO A 452 3.69 5.23 11.82
C PRO A 452 2.72 4.33 11.04
N ALA A 453 2.27 3.22 11.64
CA ALA A 453 1.35 2.27 11.01
C ALA A 453 -0.09 2.82 10.87
N ASP A 454 -0.44 3.87 11.61
CA ASP A 454 -1.77 4.48 11.58
C ASP A 454 -1.91 5.54 10.47
N LEU A 455 -0.81 5.87 9.79
CA LEU A 455 -0.79 6.90 8.75
C LEU A 455 -1.60 6.46 7.52
N PRO A 456 -2.40 7.36 6.92
CA PRO A 456 -3.05 7.08 5.66
C PRO A 456 -2.01 6.85 4.55
N PRO A 457 -2.20 5.87 3.66
CA PRO A 457 -1.35 5.70 2.49
C PRO A 457 -1.47 6.91 1.56
N ALA A 458 -0.41 7.18 0.80
CA ALA A 458 -0.34 8.32 -0.13
C ALA A 458 -1.43 8.32 -1.21
N SER A 459 -2.06 7.17 -1.50
CA SER A 459 -3.19 7.06 -2.42
C SER A 459 -4.53 7.57 -1.84
N GLU A 460 -4.64 7.76 -0.52
CA GLU A 460 -5.88 8.19 0.14
C GLU A 460 -6.02 9.72 0.24
N TYR A 461 -4.94 10.47 0.00
CA TYR A 461 -4.93 11.92 0.14
C TYR A 461 -4.15 12.61 -0.99
N SER A 462 -4.43 13.90 -1.17
CA SER A 462 -3.64 14.79 -2.02
C SER A 462 -3.11 15.96 -1.20
N SER A 463 -1.94 16.46 -1.55
CA SER A 463 -1.29 17.58 -0.85
C SER A 463 -0.74 18.58 -1.84
N GLN A 464 -1.06 19.87 -1.66
CA GLN A 464 -0.56 20.94 -2.52
C GLN A 464 -0.33 22.23 -1.74
N TRP A 465 0.75 22.94 -2.10
CA TRP A 465 1.03 24.27 -1.58
C TRP A 465 0.29 25.35 -2.38
N TYR A 466 -0.42 26.19 -1.64
CA TYR A 466 -1.07 27.42 -2.09
C TYR A 466 -0.36 28.59 -1.42
N SER A 467 0.73 29.06 -2.02
CA SER A 467 1.66 30.01 -1.39
C SER A 467 2.21 29.46 -0.06
N ASN A 468 1.90 30.07 1.08
CA ASN A 468 2.39 29.66 2.41
C ASN A 468 1.46 28.68 3.14
N ILE A 469 0.41 28.19 2.46
CA ILE A 469 -0.58 27.27 3.01
C ILE A 469 -0.46 25.92 2.33
N LEU A 470 -0.14 24.88 3.11
CA LEU A 470 -0.24 23.50 2.67
C LEU A 470 -1.68 23.04 2.84
N VAL A 471 -2.29 22.59 1.75
CA VAL A 471 -3.62 22.01 1.75
C VAL A 471 -3.50 20.50 1.60
N VAL A 472 -4.04 19.74 2.55
CA VAL A 472 -4.08 18.28 2.52
C VAL A 472 -5.51 17.79 2.50
N ALA A 473 -5.95 17.30 1.35
CA ALA A 473 -7.30 16.82 1.12
C ALA A 473 -7.37 15.29 1.25
N HIS A 474 -8.31 14.82 2.05
CA HIS A 474 -8.62 13.42 2.28
C HIS A 474 -10.11 13.17 2.00
N ARG A 475 -10.54 11.93 1.76
CA ARG A 475 -11.96 11.62 1.47
C ARG A 475 -12.96 12.14 2.54
N HIS A 476 -12.49 12.24 3.79
CA HIS A 476 -13.29 12.63 4.95
C HIS A 476 -13.18 14.12 5.30
N GLY A 477 -12.32 14.88 4.63
CA GLY A 477 -12.07 16.27 5.02
C GLY A 477 -10.85 16.91 4.38
N VAL A 478 -10.52 18.11 4.84
CA VAL A 478 -9.33 18.86 4.43
C VAL A 478 -8.66 19.50 5.63
N THR A 479 -7.34 19.44 5.65
CA THR A 479 -6.51 20.10 6.67
C THR A 479 -5.63 21.13 5.99
N PHE A 480 -5.64 22.34 6.54
CA PHE A 480 -4.78 23.44 6.14
C PHE A 480 -3.65 23.58 7.15
N PHE A 481 -2.43 23.78 6.67
CA PHE A 481 -1.28 24.13 7.51
C PHE A 481 -0.67 25.45 7.03
N CYS A 482 -0.68 26.46 7.90
CA CYS A 482 -0.13 27.78 7.65
C CYS A 482 1.28 27.89 8.22
N ARG A 483 2.26 28.25 7.36
CA ARG A 483 3.63 28.52 7.81
C ARG A 483 3.76 29.84 8.60
N GLU A 484 2.87 30.80 8.34
CA GLU A 484 2.90 32.15 8.91
C GLU A 484 1.64 32.44 9.74
N GLU A 485 1.74 33.43 10.63
CA GLU A 485 0.66 33.78 11.57
C GLU A 485 -0.56 34.41 10.88
N GLU A 486 -0.33 35.22 9.84
CA GLU A 486 -1.37 35.97 9.14
C GLU A 486 -1.26 35.76 7.62
N ASP A 487 -1.94 34.74 7.08
CA ASP A 487 -2.07 34.55 5.63
C ASP A 487 -3.46 34.98 5.14
N LYS A 488 -3.49 36.01 4.28
CA LYS A 488 -4.71 36.57 3.70
C LYS A 488 -5.46 35.57 2.82
N HIS A 489 -4.77 34.56 2.28
CA HIS A 489 -5.38 33.53 1.45
C HIS A 489 -6.15 32.48 2.27
N LEU A 490 -5.87 32.33 3.57
CA LEU A 490 -6.52 31.31 4.41
C LEU A 490 -8.05 31.46 4.43
N ALA A 491 -8.55 32.70 4.52
CA ALA A 491 -9.97 32.97 4.51
C ALA A 491 -10.63 32.57 3.17
N ILE A 492 -9.92 32.77 2.06
CA ILE A 492 -10.39 32.43 0.70
C ILE A 492 -10.49 30.91 0.54
N LEU A 493 -9.45 30.19 0.97
CA LEU A 493 -9.34 28.73 0.88
C LEU A 493 -10.33 28.02 1.82
N THR A 494 -10.44 28.48 3.07
CA THR A 494 -11.40 27.93 4.04
C THR A 494 -12.83 28.08 3.55
N LYS A 495 -13.16 29.25 2.98
CA LYS A 495 -14.47 29.48 2.36
C LYS A 495 -14.72 28.55 1.16
N ALA A 496 -13.70 28.27 0.34
CA ALA A 496 -13.81 27.30 -0.76
C ALA A 496 -14.13 25.90 -0.22
N ALA A 497 -13.38 25.43 0.79
CA ALA A 497 -13.61 24.13 1.41
C ALA A 497 -15.00 24.00 2.03
N SER A 498 -15.49 25.02 2.74
CA SER A 498 -16.85 25.04 3.29
C SER A 498 -17.91 24.97 2.19
N SER A 499 -17.76 25.76 1.11
CA SER A 499 -18.69 25.73 -0.03
C SER A 499 -18.75 24.35 -0.69
N VAL A 500 -17.60 23.69 -0.89
CA VAL A 500 -17.57 22.36 -1.50
C VAL A 500 -18.14 21.31 -0.54
N ALA A 501 -17.87 21.42 0.76
CA ALA A 501 -18.41 20.50 1.77
C ALA A 501 -19.95 20.59 1.85
N ASP A 502 -20.48 21.81 1.76
CA ASP A 502 -21.92 22.07 1.69
C ASP A 502 -22.57 21.40 0.48
N VAL A 503 -21.97 21.57 -0.70
CA VAL A 503 -22.44 20.93 -1.92
C VAL A 503 -22.32 19.40 -1.84
N SER A 504 -21.23 18.90 -1.24
CA SER A 504 -21.03 17.47 -1.02
C SER A 504 -22.14 16.88 -0.16
N HIS A 505 -22.48 17.54 0.93
CA HIS A 505 -23.52 17.07 1.84
C HIS A 505 -24.92 17.13 1.23
N GLU A 506 -25.27 18.21 0.53
CA GLU A 506 -26.55 18.30 -0.16
C GLU A 506 -26.68 17.19 -1.21
N TYR A 507 -25.58 16.86 -1.88
CA TYR A 507 -25.53 15.78 -2.85
C TYR A 507 -25.65 14.39 -2.20
N GLU A 508 -24.92 14.12 -1.11
CA GLU A 508 -25.05 12.88 -0.34
C GLU A 508 -26.48 12.69 0.20
N ASN A 509 -27.10 13.76 0.72
CA ASN A 509 -28.50 13.74 1.16
C ASN A 509 -29.48 13.51 0.00
N PHE A 510 -29.22 14.10 -1.18
CA PHE A 510 -30.01 13.83 -2.36
C PHE A 510 -29.93 12.35 -2.74
N LEU A 511 -28.71 11.78 -2.82
CA LEU A 511 -28.53 10.37 -3.13
C LEU A 511 -29.23 9.45 -2.12
N ALA A 512 -29.08 9.71 -0.83
CA ALA A 512 -29.74 8.93 0.22
C ALA A 512 -31.27 8.96 0.09
N ASN A 513 -31.85 10.13 -0.20
CA ASN A 513 -33.29 10.30 -0.35
C ASN A 513 -33.83 9.75 -1.70
N SER A 514 -33.03 9.82 -2.76
CA SER A 514 -33.42 9.41 -4.11
C SER A 514 -33.14 7.94 -4.40
N ALA A 515 -32.22 7.28 -3.70
CA ALA A 515 -31.91 5.86 -3.90
C ALA A 515 -33.15 4.96 -3.72
N GLN A 516 -33.91 5.18 -2.64
CA GLN A 516 -35.17 4.43 -2.40
C GLN A 516 -36.23 4.73 -3.46
N GLN A 517 -36.33 5.99 -3.91
CA GLN A 517 -37.28 6.36 -4.97
C GLN A 517 -36.92 5.72 -6.30
N ILE A 518 -35.65 5.74 -6.68
CA ILE A 518 -35.14 5.13 -7.93
C ILE A 518 -35.33 3.61 -7.89
N GLU A 519 -35.03 2.95 -6.77
CA GLU A 519 -35.25 1.50 -6.61
C GLU A 519 -36.74 1.12 -6.71
N GLN A 520 -37.61 1.91 -6.07
CA GLN A 520 -39.06 1.74 -6.17
C GLN A 520 -39.53 1.91 -7.62
N TRP A 521 -39.02 2.90 -8.34
CA TRP A 521 -39.35 3.15 -9.74
C TRP A 521 -38.89 2.02 -10.66
N LEU A 522 -37.70 1.47 -10.40
CA LEU A 522 -37.16 0.36 -11.17
C LEU A 522 -37.98 -0.92 -10.94
N LYS A 523 -38.43 -1.17 -9.69
CA LYS A 523 -39.38 -2.26 -9.37
C LYS A 523 -40.72 -2.05 -10.06
N ASP A 524 -41.33 -0.87 -9.93
CA ASP A 524 -42.61 -0.55 -10.58
C ASP A 524 -42.52 -0.71 -12.12
N LEU A 525 -41.39 -0.32 -12.72
CA LEU A 525 -41.15 -0.45 -14.17
C LEU A 525 -41.00 -1.92 -14.58
N LEU A 526 -40.21 -2.72 -13.84
CA LEU A 526 -40.06 -4.16 -14.09
C LEU A 526 -41.38 -4.93 -13.88
N GLU A 527 -42.13 -4.63 -12.82
CA GLU A 527 -43.45 -5.22 -12.57
C GLU A 527 -44.45 -4.85 -13.68
N SER A 528 -44.38 -3.62 -14.21
CA SER A 528 -45.22 -3.18 -15.32
C SER A 528 -44.90 -3.87 -16.66
N GLN A 529 -43.67 -4.39 -16.82
CA GLN A 529 -43.27 -5.18 -17.98
C GLN A 529 -43.65 -6.66 -17.83
N GLN A 530 -43.66 -7.20 -16.60
CA GLN A 530 -43.95 -8.62 -16.33
C GLN A 530 -45.44 -8.96 -16.25
N ILE A 531 -46.30 -8.07 -15.75
CA ILE A 531 -47.72 -8.39 -15.53
C ILE A 531 -48.54 -8.12 -16.80
N HIS A 532 -48.81 -9.19 -17.56
CA HIS A 532 -49.54 -9.13 -18.84
C HIS A 532 -51.05 -8.88 -18.76
N ASN A 533 -51.68 -8.67 -17.59
CA ASN A 533 -53.09 -8.28 -17.57
C ASN A 533 -53.61 -7.72 -16.23
N ARG A 534 -54.62 -6.84 -16.36
CA ARG A 534 -55.54 -6.26 -15.35
C ARG A 534 -55.11 -5.01 -14.60
N LYS A 535 -55.76 -3.89 -14.96
CA LYS A 535 -56.35 -2.82 -14.11
C LYS A 535 -55.67 -2.52 -12.73
N GLY A 536 -54.35 -2.51 -12.65
CA GLY A 536 -53.62 -1.88 -11.54
C GLY A 536 -53.55 -0.37 -11.77
N LYS A 537 -53.69 0.42 -10.70
CA LYS A 537 -53.52 1.89 -10.70
C LYS A 537 -52.10 2.28 -11.15
N ILE A 538 -51.85 2.26 -12.44
CA ILE A 538 -50.67 2.90 -13.01
C ILE A 538 -50.97 4.40 -12.92
N ARG A 539 -50.35 5.09 -11.96
CA ARG A 539 -50.20 6.57 -11.97
C ARG A 539 -49.90 6.98 -13.42
N ARG A 540 -50.59 7.98 -13.95
CA ARG A 540 -50.58 8.26 -15.40
C ARG A 540 -49.12 8.36 -15.85
N LEU A 541 -48.80 7.88 -17.05
CA LEU A 541 -47.45 8.01 -17.63
C LEU A 541 -46.94 9.47 -17.61
N SER A 542 -47.85 10.45 -17.61
CA SER A 542 -47.57 11.86 -17.38
C SER A 542 -47.03 12.16 -15.97
N ASP A 543 -47.61 11.55 -14.93
CA ASP A 543 -47.22 11.75 -13.54
C ASP A 543 -45.80 11.20 -13.31
N TRP A 544 -45.44 10.13 -14.02
CA TRP A 544 -44.08 9.57 -14.01
C TRP A 544 -43.06 10.45 -14.73
N SER A 545 -43.40 11.02 -15.90
CA SER A 545 -42.48 11.95 -16.57
C SER A 545 -42.29 13.25 -15.78
N GLU A 546 -43.35 13.72 -15.12
CA GLU A 546 -43.33 14.89 -14.24
C GLU A 546 -42.47 14.64 -12.99
N MET A 547 -42.62 13.49 -12.34
CA MET A 547 -41.74 13.07 -11.24
C MET A 547 -40.27 12.91 -11.66
N MET A 548 -40.00 12.39 -12.86
CA MET A 548 -38.64 12.27 -13.41
C MET A 548 -38.02 13.65 -13.68
N LEU A 549 -38.79 14.57 -14.24
CA LEU A 549 -38.40 15.97 -14.46
C LEU A 549 -38.16 16.69 -13.13
N GLU A 550 -39.01 16.49 -12.13
CA GLU A 550 -38.79 17.03 -10.78
C GLU A 550 -37.52 16.48 -10.15
N THR A 551 -37.21 15.19 -10.29
CA THR A 551 -35.98 14.61 -9.74
C THR A 551 -34.75 15.08 -10.51
N LYS A 552 -34.80 15.19 -11.84
CA LYS A 552 -33.77 15.87 -12.66
C LYS A 552 -33.56 17.32 -12.18
N ALA A 553 -34.64 18.06 -11.94
CA ALA A 553 -34.57 19.43 -11.45
C ALA A 553 -34.03 19.54 -10.01
N ARG A 554 -34.38 18.61 -9.11
CA ARG A 554 -33.82 18.53 -7.75
C ARG A 554 -32.35 18.14 -7.75
N ALA A 555 -31.95 17.20 -8.61
CA ALA A 555 -30.55 16.82 -8.82
C ALA A 555 -29.75 18.03 -9.33
N LEU A 556 -30.22 18.71 -10.38
CA LEU A 556 -29.60 19.93 -10.90
C LEU A 556 -29.57 21.05 -9.87
N LYS A 557 -30.63 21.19 -9.06
CA LYS A 557 -30.68 22.19 -7.98
C LYS A 557 -29.67 21.87 -6.87
N ALA A 558 -29.55 20.61 -6.45
CA ALA A 558 -28.52 20.19 -5.49
C ALA A 558 -27.11 20.34 -6.06
N MET A 559 -26.93 20.13 -7.36
CA MET A 559 -25.64 20.32 -8.06
C MET A 559 -25.27 21.79 -8.25
N ASN A 560 -26.24 22.69 -8.43
CA ASN A 560 -26.04 24.12 -8.72
C ASN A 560 -26.23 25.04 -7.52
N LYS A 561 -26.64 24.54 -6.35
CA LYS A 561 -26.98 25.39 -5.19
C LYS A 561 -25.78 26.05 -4.50
N GLY A 562 -24.55 25.69 -4.88
CA GLY A 562 -23.34 26.38 -4.46
C GLY A 562 -22.59 26.90 -5.68
N ALA A 563 -22.24 28.18 -5.68
CA ALA A 563 -21.24 28.70 -6.60
C ALA A 563 -19.88 28.08 -6.22
N LEU A 564 -19.52 26.98 -6.87
CA LEU A 564 -18.16 26.42 -6.82
C LEU A 564 -17.16 27.38 -7.51
N VAL A 565 -17.68 28.26 -8.36
CA VAL A 565 -16.94 29.34 -8.99
C VAL A 565 -16.99 30.58 -8.11
N GLY A 566 -15.91 30.81 -7.38
CA GLY A 566 -15.63 32.06 -6.70
C GLY A 566 -14.99 33.10 -7.63
N ASN A 567 -14.90 34.33 -7.12
CA ASN A 567 -14.26 35.45 -7.82
C ASN A 567 -12.71 35.37 -7.81
N ASP A 568 -12.15 34.41 -7.08
CA ASP A 568 -10.71 34.25 -6.87
C ASP A 568 -10.20 32.96 -7.54
N ALA A 569 -9.03 33.03 -8.18
CA ALA A 569 -8.42 31.88 -8.83
C ALA A 569 -8.06 30.76 -7.85
N LEU A 570 -7.59 31.09 -6.64
CA LEU A 570 -7.23 30.10 -5.60
C LEU A 570 -8.46 29.37 -5.09
N HIS A 571 -9.59 30.08 -4.96
CA HIS A 571 -10.87 29.48 -4.60
C HIS A 571 -11.30 28.45 -5.64
N ASN A 572 -11.25 28.81 -6.93
CA ASN A 572 -11.68 27.92 -8.01
C ASN A 572 -10.79 26.69 -8.12
N GLN A 573 -9.47 26.88 -8.01
CA GLN A 573 -8.51 25.79 -8.06
C GLN A 573 -8.75 24.79 -6.91
N LEU A 574 -8.87 25.27 -5.67
CA LEU A 574 -9.12 24.39 -4.53
C LEU A 574 -10.49 23.71 -4.62
N SER A 575 -11.52 24.43 -5.07
CA SER A 575 -12.86 23.86 -5.25
C SER A 575 -12.86 22.70 -6.25
N ASP A 576 -12.11 22.81 -7.35
CA ASP A 576 -11.96 21.75 -8.34
C ASP A 576 -11.20 20.54 -7.76
N ASP A 577 -10.10 20.78 -7.04
CA ASP A 577 -9.29 19.72 -6.42
C ASP A 577 -10.10 18.92 -5.38
N LEU A 578 -10.82 19.62 -4.49
CA LEU A 578 -11.68 18.99 -3.49
C LEU A 578 -12.86 18.26 -4.14
N SER A 579 -13.43 18.82 -5.21
CA SER A 579 -14.53 18.18 -5.95
C SER A 579 -14.10 16.84 -6.57
N ARG A 580 -12.84 16.74 -7.04
CA ARG A 580 -12.28 15.48 -7.51
C ARG A 580 -12.00 14.53 -6.35
N GLN A 581 -11.31 15.01 -5.30
CA GLN A 581 -10.90 14.17 -4.16
C GLN A 581 -12.09 13.59 -3.39
N TRP A 582 -13.20 14.31 -3.31
CA TRP A 582 -14.43 13.83 -2.65
C TRP A 582 -15.38 13.12 -3.61
N GLY A 583 -14.97 12.87 -4.86
CA GLY A 583 -15.73 12.11 -5.84
C GLY A 583 -16.97 12.82 -6.37
N LEU A 584 -17.12 14.12 -6.15
CA LEU A 584 -18.30 14.88 -6.60
C LEU A 584 -18.39 14.92 -8.12
N SER A 585 -17.28 15.08 -8.83
CA SER A 585 -17.27 15.10 -10.29
C SER A 585 -17.71 13.77 -10.90
N GLU A 586 -17.19 12.66 -10.37
CA GLU A 586 -17.49 11.31 -10.86
C GLU A 586 -18.91 10.90 -10.52
N GLN A 587 -19.33 11.09 -9.27
CA GLN A 587 -20.69 10.77 -8.84
C GLN A 587 -21.73 11.58 -9.62
N ARG A 588 -21.45 12.85 -9.94
CA ARG A 588 -22.34 13.69 -10.77
C ARG A 588 -22.51 13.12 -12.18
N GLN A 589 -21.41 12.68 -12.81
CA GLN A 589 -21.46 12.09 -14.14
C GLN A 589 -22.22 10.76 -14.13
N GLU A 590 -21.95 9.90 -13.14
CA GLU A 590 -22.61 8.61 -13.00
C GLU A 590 -24.12 8.75 -12.76
N LEU A 591 -24.52 9.63 -11.84
CA LEU A 591 -25.94 9.89 -11.57
C LEU A 591 -26.67 10.41 -12.81
N MET A 592 -26.07 11.35 -13.54
CA MET A 592 -26.67 11.87 -14.78
C MET A 592 -26.79 10.78 -15.84
N ALA A 593 -25.79 9.91 -15.97
CA ALA A 593 -25.86 8.77 -16.88
C ALA A 593 -26.97 7.78 -16.49
N GLN A 594 -27.12 7.45 -15.20
CA GLN A 594 -28.19 6.58 -14.69
C GLN A 594 -29.58 7.19 -14.90
N ILE A 595 -29.74 8.48 -14.62
CA ILE A 595 -31.00 9.20 -14.86
C ILE A 595 -31.34 9.22 -16.35
N GLU A 596 -30.36 9.41 -17.23
CA GLU A 596 -30.57 9.41 -18.68
C GLU A 596 -30.90 8.02 -19.22
N GLN A 597 -30.27 6.98 -18.69
CA GLN A 597 -30.60 5.59 -19.01
C GLN A 597 -32.03 5.23 -18.59
N LEU A 598 -32.46 5.68 -17.41
CA LEU A 598 -33.85 5.53 -16.96
C LEU A 598 -34.83 6.28 -17.88
N ASP A 599 -34.51 7.50 -18.31
CA ASP A 599 -35.33 8.27 -19.26
C ASP A 599 -35.44 7.53 -20.61
N GLN A 600 -34.35 6.94 -21.10
CA GLN A 600 -34.38 6.12 -22.32
C GLN A 600 -35.26 4.87 -22.17
N LEU A 601 -35.11 4.11 -21.09
CA LEU A 601 -35.94 2.93 -20.81
C LEU A 601 -37.42 3.32 -20.68
N MET A 602 -37.72 4.46 -20.07
CA MET A 602 -39.08 4.99 -19.98
C MET A 602 -39.63 5.35 -21.37
N ARG A 603 -38.88 6.05 -22.21
CA ARG A 603 -39.30 6.39 -23.58
C ARG A 603 -39.57 5.14 -24.41
N GLN A 604 -38.74 4.10 -24.25
CA GLN A 604 -38.95 2.80 -24.90
C GLN A 604 -40.22 2.10 -24.39
N ALA A 605 -40.49 2.12 -23.07
CA ALA A 605 -41.71 1.54 -22.52
C ALA A 605 -42.98 2.30 -22.98
N ILE A 606 -42.89 3.62 -23.11
CA ILE A 606 -43.99 4.47 -23.62
C ILE A 606 -44.25 4.19 -25.11
N SER A 607 -43.19 4.12 -25.94
CA SER A 607 -43.33 3.87 -27.37
C SER A 607 -43.90 2.48 -27.68
N GLN A 608 -43.44 1.43 -26.98
CA GLN A 608 -43.99 0.08 -27.11
C GLN A 608 -45.49 -0.01 -26.76
N ARG A 609 -45.95 0.80 -25.79
CA ARG A 609 -47.38 0.90 -25.44
C ARG A 609 -48.20 1.67 -26.48
N GLN A 610 -47.65 2.72 -27.08
CA GLN A 610 -48.29 3.48 -28.14
C GLN A 610 -48.42 2.66 -29.43
N GLU A 611 -47.40 1.88 -29.81
CA GLU A 611 -47.47 0.92 -30.92
C GLU A 611 -48.53 -0.17 -30.69
N LYS A 612 -48.65 -0.71 -29.46
CA LYS A 612 -49.72 -1.68 -29.13
C LYS A 612 -51.12 -1.08 -29.27
N ARG A 613 -51.33 0.19 -28.89
CA ARG A 613 -52.62 0.88 -29.10
C ARG A 613 -52.91 1.10 -30.58
N GLN A 614 -51.91 1.48 -31.38
CA GLN A 614 -52.09 1.63 -32.83
C GLN A 614 -52.40 0.30 -33.53
N ARG A 615 -51.87 -0.84 -33.07
CA ARG A 615 -52.27 -2.18 -33.56
C ARG A 615 -53.73 -2.53 -33.24
N ILE A 616 -54.26 -2.12 -32.09
CA ILE A 616 -55.67 -2.36 -31.72
C ILE A 616 -56.62 -1.50 -32.57
N TYR A 617 -56.25 -0.25 -32.86
CA TYR A 617 -57.00 0.58 -33.82
C TYR A 617 -56.85 0.09 -35.28
N GLY A 618 -55.67 -0.43 -35.65
CA GLY A 618 -55.44 -1.06 -36.95
C GLY A 618 -56.27 -2.32 -37.17
N ALA A 619 -56.45 -3.16 -36.14
CA ALA A 619 -57.29 -4.36 -36.19
C ALA A 619 -58.78 -4.02 -36.39
N LEU A 620 -59.25 -2.90 -35.80
CA LEU A 620 -60.60 -2.36 -35.97
C LEU A 620 -60.85 -1.82 -37.40
N PHE A 621 -59.82 -1.26 -38.04
CA PHE A 621 -59.89 -0.80 -39.43
C PHE A 621 -59.81 -1.93 -40.47
N SER A 622 -59.11 -3.03 -40.19
CA SER A 622 -59.05 -4.20 -41.08
C SER A 622 -60.38 -4.97 -41.20
N ALA A 623 -61.24 -4.93 -40.18
CA ALA A 623 -62.57 -5.55 -40.25
C ALA A 623 -63.55 -4.75 -41.13
N LEU A 624 -63.39 -3.43 -41.23
CA LEU A 624 -64.14 -2.57 -42.15
C LEU A 624 -63.60 -2.67 -43.60
N ALA A 625 -62.30 -2.91 -43.78
CA ALA A 625 -61.68 -3.07 -45.10
C ALA A 625 -62.11 -4.35 -45.86
N LEU A 626 -62.55 -5.39 -45.14
CA LEU A 626 -63.11 -6.62 -45.75
C LEU A 626 -64.47 -6.37 -46.44
N GLY A 627 -65.26 -5.41 -45.97
CA GLY A 627 -66.49 -4.96 -46.65
C GLY A 627 -66.20 -4.17 -47.94
N ALA A 628 -65.06 -3.46 -48.01
CA ALA A 628 -64.62 -2.74 -49.21
C ALA A 628 -63.99 -3.68 -50.26
N ALA A 629 -63.35 -4.77 -49.84
CA ALA A 629 -62.80 -5.78 -50.76
C ALA A 629 -63.89 -6.57 -51.50
N ALA A 630 -65.07 -6.78 -50.89
CA ALA A 630 -66.23 -7.36 -51.57
C ALA A 630 -66.82 -6.43 -52.66
N ASN A 631 -66.66 -5.12 -52.52
CA ASN A 631 -67.09 -4.13 -53.51
C ASN A 631 -66.17 -4.14 -54.76
N HIS A 632 -64.87 -4.37 -54.59
CA HIS A 632 -63.89 -4.44 -55.69
C HIS A 632 -63.96 -5.73 -56.53
N ILE A 633 -64.63 -6.78 -56.07
CA ILE A 633 -64.91 -7.99 -56.89
C ILE A 633 -66.22 -7.82 -57.69
N TRP A 634 -67.13 -6.93 -57.26
CA TRP A 634 -68.44 -6.71 -57.90
C TRP A 634 -68.45 -5.52 -58.88
N GLU A 635 -67.56 -4.53 -58.73
CA GLU A 635 -67.39 -3.41 -59.68
C GLU A 635 -67.10 -3.83 -61.13
N PRO A 636 -66.24 -4.83 -61.42
CA PRO A 636 -65.99 -5.25 -62.81
C PRO A 636 -67.22 -5.87 -63.48
N ILE A 637 -68.13 -6.46 -62.69
CA ILE A 637 -69.37 -7.07 -63.18
C ILE A 637 -70.43 -5.98 -63.48
N LYS A 638 -70.39 -4.85 -62.76
CA LYS A 638 -71.22 -3.67 -63.00
C LYS A 638 -70.83 -2.93 -64.28
N GLU A 639 -69.53 -2.80 -64.57
CA GLU A 639 -69.03 -2.15 -65.80
C GLU A 639 -69.28 -2.98 -67.08
N ILE A 640 -69.41 -4.31 -66.99
CA ILE A 640 -69.70 -5.18 -68.16
C ILE A 640 -71.18 -5.13 -68.60
N LYS A 641 -72.11 -4.75 -67.72
CA LYS A 641 -73.56 -4.75 -68.02
C LYS A 641 -74.26 -3.40 -67.96
N THR A 642 -73.58 -2.33 -67.54
CA THR A 642 -74.16 -0.97 -67.52
C THR A 642 -73.26 -0.02 -68.30
N THR A 643 -73.78 0.52 -69.39
CA THR A 643 -73.08 1.45 -70.29
C THR A 643 -72.53 2.63 -69.50
N ASN A 644 -71.23 2.89 -69.63
CA ASN A 644 -70.45 3.80 -68.79
C ASN A 644 -71.03 5.22 -68.75
N LEU A 645 -71.08 5.82 -67.56
CA LEU A 645 -71.61 7.17 -67.29
C LEU A 645 -70.96 8.26 -68.17
N TYR A 646 -69.74 8.01 -68.66
CA TYR A 646 -69.02 8.89 -69.59
C TYR A 646 -69.58 8.84 -71.02
N GLU A 647 -70.04 7.68 -71.50
CA GLU A 647 -70.79 7.56 -72.77
C GLU A 647 -72.18 8.20 -72.65
N TRP A 648 -72.79 8.09 -71.46
CA TRP A 648 -74.03 8.78 -71.09
C TRP A 648 -73.89 10.31 -71.20
N GLN A 649 -72.80 10.88 -70.67
CA GLN A 649 -72.53 12.32 -70.76
C GLN A 649 -72.14 12.73 -72.19
N LEU A 650 -71.39 11.91 -72.93
CA LEU A 650 -71.04 12.20 -74.32
C LEU A 650 -72.25 12.18 -75.27
N MET A 651 -73.24 11.30 -75.05
CA MET A 651 -74.49 11.29 -75.82
C MET A 651 -75.43 12.46 -75.46
N LEU A 652 -75.42 12.92 -74.20
CA LEU A 652 -76.21 14.09 -73.74
C LEU A 652 -75.66 15.44 -74.23
N PHE A 653 -74.35 15.54 -74.51
CA PHE A 653 -73.69 16.80 -74.86
C PHE A 653 -73.31 16.96 -76.36
N LYS A 654 -73.41 15.92 -77.20
CA LYS A 654 -72.97 15.98 -78.62
C LYS A 654 -74.05 15.94 -79.69
N GLU A 655 -75.32 15.71 -79.37
CA GLU A 655 -76.39 15.81 -80.37
C GLU A 655 -77.49 16.75 -79.89
N GLN A 656 -77.57 17.94 -80.51
CA GLN A 656 -78.83 18.69 -80.55
C GLN A 656 -79.57 18.28 -81.84
N PRO A 657 -80.81 17.77 -81.76
CA PRO A 657 -81.60 17.50 -80.55
C PRO A 657 -81.34 16.10 -79.94
N ALA A 658 -81.37 16.00 -78.60
CA ALA A 658 -81.18 14.76 -77.85
C ALA A 658 -82.42 13.82 -77.89
N PRO A 659 -82.24 12.47 -77.74
CA PRO A 659 -83.19 11.41 -78.11
C PRO A 659 -84.48 11.28 -77.26
N ALA A 660 -85.51 10.60 -77.83
CA ALA A 660 -86.86 10.43 -77.27
C ALA A 660 -86.94 9.68 -75.92
N MET A 661 -87.86 10.14 -75.05
CA MET A 661 -88.06 9.73 -73.65
C MET A 661 -88.26 8.21 -73.43
N ASP A 662 -88.81 7.51 -74.42
CA ASP A 662 -89.14 6.08 -74.29
C ASP A 662 -87.91 5.18 -74.21
N LYS A 663 -86.78 5.59 -74.81
CA LYS A 663 -85.49 4.86 -74.66
C LYS A 663 -84.83 5.12 -73.30
N LEU A 664 -85.11 6.25 -72.65
CA LEU A 664 -84.59 6.58 -71.32
C LEU A 664 -85.32 5.80 -70.22
N GLN A 665 -86.62 5.54 -70.38
CA GLN A 665 -87.41 4.77 -69.42
C GLN A 665 -87.10 3.27 -69.41
N ALA A 666 -86.78 2.67 -70.57
CA ALA A 666 -86.38 1.26 -70.64
C ALA A 666 -85.05 0.97 -69.92
N ILE A 667 -84.11 1.92 -69.95
CA ILE A 667 -82.79 1.80 -69.31
C ILE A 667 -82.88 2.06 -67.80
N ALA A 668 -83.76 2.96 -67.36
CA ALA A 668 -84.01 3.21 -65.93
C ALA A 668 -84.68 2.01 -65.22
N ALA A 669 -85.55 1.27 -65.92
CA ALA A 669 -86.21 0.08 -65.38
C ALA A 669 -85.26 -1.11 -65.14
N ASP A 670 -84.21 -1.25 -65.96
CA ASP A 670 -83.19 -2.28 -65.78
C ASP A 670 -82.15 -1.94 -64.69
N ALA A 671 -81.87 -0.64 -64.47
CA ALA A 671 -81.00 -0.17 -63.39
C ALA A 671 -81.59 -0.44 -61.99
N ALA A 672 -82.90 -0.24 -61.81
CA ALA A 672 -83.58 -0.43 -60.52
C ALA A 672 -83.65 -1.92 -60.09
N ARG A 673 -83.71 -2.87 -61.03
CA ARG A 673 -83.65 -4.31 -60.70
C ARG A 673 -82.25 -4.75 -60.23
N TYR A 674 -81.19 -4.09 -60.67
CA TYR A 674 -79.82 -4.41 -60.29
C TYR A 674 -79.44 -3.95 -58.86
N GLU A 675 -79.98 -2.83 -58.40
CA GLU A 675 -79.75 -2.34 -57.04
C GLU A 675 -80.35 -3.29 -55.97
N VAL A 676 -81.50 -3.91 -56.26
CA VAL A 676 -82.15 -4.88 -55.35
C VAL A 676 -81.33 -6.17 -55.19
N TYR A 677 -80.72 -6.68 -56.27
CA TYR A 677 -79.84 -7.86 -56.19
C TYR A 677 -78.54 -7.57 -55.41
N THR A 678 -78.00 -6.37 -55.54
CA THR A 678 -76.76 -5.95 -54.87
C THR A 678 -76.95 -5.82 -53.36
N LEU A 679 -78.10 -5.30 -52.93
CA LEU A 679 -78.43 -5.15 -51.50
C LEU A 679 -78.68 -6.52 -50.82
N ALA A 680 -79.28 -7.47 -51.54
CA ALA A 680 -79.51 -8.83 -51.03
C ALA A 680 -78.19 -9.62 -50.83
N ILE A 681 -77.21 -9.45 -51.73
CA ILE A 681 -75.90 -10.12 -51.64
C ILE A 681 -75.06 -9.55 -50.47
N LEU A 682 -75.07 -8.23 -50.27
CA LEU A 682 -74.39 -7.59 -49.13
C LEU A 682 -74.93 -8.07 -47.77
N LEU A 683 -76.24 -8.27 -47.65
CA LEU A 683 -76.87 -8.80 -46.44
C LEU A 683 -76.47 -10.25 -46.16
N ILE A 684 -76.38 -11.09 -47.19
CA ILE A 684 -75.96 -12.50 -47.05
C ILE A 684 -74.50 -12.61 -46.60
N PHE A 685 -73.59 -11.82 -47.18
CA PHE A 685 -72.17 -11.83 -46.78
C PHE A 685 -71.93 -11.22 -45.40
N GLY A 686 -72.68 -10.18 -45.02
CA GLY A 686 -72.66 -9.63 -43.66
C GLY A 686 -73.12 -10.64 -42.60
N PHE A 687 -74.14 -11.46 -42.93
CA PHE A 687 -74.66 -12.50 -42.03
C PHE A 687 -73.69 -13.69 -41.88
N ILE A 688 -73.01 -14.10 -42.96
CA ILE A 688 -71.97 -15.14 -42.93
C ILE A 688 -70.74 -14.69 -42.11
N GLY A 689 -70.33 -13.42 -42.23
CA GLY A 689 -69.24 -12.84 -41.43
C GLY A 689 -69.55 -12.81 -39.93
N PHE A 690 -70.80 -12.52 -39.57
CA PHE A 690 -71.26 -12.56 -38.17
C PHE A 690 -71.30 -13.99 -37.61
N ILE A 691 -71.75 -14.97 -38.41
CA ILE A 691 -71.77 -16.40 -38.01
C ILE A 691 -70.34 -16.94 -37.81
N LEU A 692 -69.40 -16.58 -38.68
CA LEU A 692 -67.98 -16.98 -38.54
C LEU A 692 -67.32 -16.35 -37.31
N PHE A 693 -67.61 -15.08 -37.01
CA PHE A 693 -67.14 -14.43 -35.78
C PHE A 693 -67.71 -15.09 -34.52
N TRP A 694 -68.98 -15.48 -34.54
CA TRP A 694 -69.63 -16.14 -33.41
C TRP A 694 -69.14 -17.59 -33.19
N PHE A 695 -68.82 -18.33 -34.25
CA PHE A 695 -68.33 -19.72 -34.15
C PHE A 695 -66.85 -19.84 -33.71
N PHE A 696 -66.00 -18.87 -34.04
CA PHE A 696 -64.55 -18.95 -33.76
C PHE A 696 -64.11 -18.36 -32.41
N ASP A 697 -64.95 -17.63 -31.67
CA ASP A 697 -64.56 -16.99 -30.39
C ASP A 697 -64.99 -17.78 -29.12
N PHE A 698 -65.70 -18.92 -29.24
CA PHE A 698 -66.14 -19.69 -28.06
C PHE A 698 -65.53 -21.10 -27.89
N ASN A 699 -64.76 -21.61 -28.87
CA ASN A 699 -64.12 -22.94 -28.78
C ASN A 699 -62.58 -22.93 -28.73
N GLY A 700 -61.95 -21.77 -28.46
CA GLY A 700 -60.53 -21.70 -28.08
C GLY A 700 -60.30 -21.97 -26.59
N LYS A 701 -60.78 -23.10 -26.08
CA LYS A 701 -60.39 -23.69 -24.78
C LYS A 701 -59.64 -24.99 -25.07
N GLU A 702 -58.58 -25.24 -24.30
CA GLU A 702 -57.67 -26.41 -24.35
C GLU A 702 -56.72 -26.32 -25.57
N GLU A 703 -55.45 -25.95 -25.43
CA GLU A 703 -54.34 -26.59 -24.71
C GLU A 703 -53.24 -25.57 -24.31
#